data_AF-A0A518FUP6-F1
#
_entry.id   AF-A0A518FUP6-F1
#
_cell.length_a   1.000
_cell.length_b   1.000
_cell.length_c   1.000
_cell.angle_alpha   90.00
_cell.angle_beta   90.00
_cell.angle_gamma   90.00
#
_symmetry.space_group_name_H-M   'P 1'
#
loop_
_entity.id
_entity.type
_entity.pdbx_description
1 polymer ?
#
loop_
_entity_poly.entity_id
_entity_poly.type
_entity_poly.pdbx_seq_one_letter_code
_entity_poly.pdbx_strand_id
1 'polypeptide(L)'
;MFKGFGISGGKSFLVVLTLVLLGGKAAQLSADEKPRLADSYGFKPLELFKLSDRSSNMLSADMNGDGLNDLILIDNSNSRIDILQQRSGKEEPTSEEISDGVNFIPDDARFKHIKVPVDVSVSALTVGDFNGDGRNDLAYLALPDRLIVRYQTENGGWSDRKRIRLADLQPTQWTIAAGDLNFDQRTDLIVLGKNHTYVILQNEKGEFASPRSILNTSPKLGLASIADLNGDGRNDFTYATRDGKDQVLCARLQKDDGHLGPEIRFELSSPRSVTLANIDGKAGSEVLTIDSQTGRLKVQQLENSQSKNGEISKRLTLYGFGEEGSGRNRGFDLGDINGDGLSDVVVSDPEAAQMLVYLQTKDRGLDLGQTYPGLLGVEQLRVEDVNGDGQGEVFVLSEREKIIGVSSLDKQRLSFPKVLPIKGEPLAFELADLDGNHSPELIYVAKVGDKRGYTFQLQALRLNKDGSWSEYQFPSAAPNLDSPKSLVKLDANGDGIYELMAFYGLSRSPKMITLTPKQTPQLITPSGGINLDEIKPESIFIGGPKRDWILTAQNNFARRLILNSDNQWQVVDQFNAPESKARVEGAVNIDLDGQPGDEIVLIDLGVQKLRILRKESNVYRPWKEVEIGEFPFLSAHVADLNGDNRPDLVLFGRGQFGILYSGQTPPTLKEVASYESKLPQAYFTDSVAGDLNGDGHADVVILDLRTHQVEILNFQDKPGLRHALNFKVFEEKTFSRSNRTGVDPREAVIADVTGDKRKDLILLCHDRVLLYPQDDGK
;
A
#
# COMPACT_ATOMS: atom_id res chain seq x y z
N MET A 1 -92.46 -26.05 10.15
CA MET A 1 -93.03 -25.00 11.03
C MET A 1 -92.26 -25.04 12.36
N PHE A 2 -91.91 -23.89 12.95
CA PHE A 2 -91.13 -23.68 14.21
C PHE A 2 -91.52 -24.61 15.39
N LYS A 3 -90.74 -24.95 16.45
CA LYS A 3 -89.48 -24.52 17.16
C LYS A 3 -88.79 -25.79 17.76
N GLY A 4 -87.66 -25.81 18.49
CA GLY A 4 -86.65 -24.79 18.88
C GLY A 4 -86.13 -24.94 20.34
N PHE A 5 -84.79 -24.85 20.55
CA PHE A 5 -84.01 -24.84 21.82
C PHE A 5 -83.84 -26.13 22.67
N GLY A 6 -82.71 -26.19 23.39
CA GLY A 6 -82.38 -27.17 24.45
C GLY A 6 -81.23 -26.68 25.35
N ILE A 7 -81.06 -27.26 26.56
CA ILE A 7 -79.94 -27.04 27.51
C ILE A 7 -79.75 -28.28 28.41
N SER A 8 -78.51 -28.70 28.67
CA SER A 8 -78.07 -29.32 29.94
C SER A 8 -76.54 -29.13 30.10
N GLY A 9 -75.95 -28.92 31.27
CA GLY A 9 -76.50 -28.83 32.64
C GLY A 9 -75.53 -29.45 33.64
N GLY A 10 -74.51 -28.72 34.10
CA GLY A 10 -73.45 -29.24 34.98
C GLY A 10 -73.78 -29.19 36.48
N LYS A 11 -72.88 -29.75 37.31
CA LYS A 11 -72.78 -29.51 38.77
C LYS A 11 -71.39 -29.86 39.31
N SER A 12 -70.91 -29.06 40.27
CA SER A 12 -69.59 -29.20 40.91
C SER A 12 -69.70 -29.87 42.28
N PHE A 13 -68.62 -30.50 42.76
CA PHE A 13 -68.35 -30.68 44.19
C PHE A 13 -66.84 -30.68 44.47
N LEU A 14 -66.47 -30.43 45.73
CA LEU A 14 -65.16 -29.97 46.20
C LEU A 14 -64.37 -31.07 46.96
N VAL A 15 -63.04 -30.93 47.02
CA VAL A 15 -62.09 -31.24 48.15
C VAL A 15 -60.84 -32.06 47.75
N VAL A 16 -59.68 -31.37 47.78
CA VAL A 16 -58.32 -31.74 48.30
C VAL A 16 -57.86 -33.22 48.16
N LEU A 17 -56.86 -33.53 47.30
CA LEU A 17 -55.40 -33.68 47.61
C LEU A 17 -55.09 -34.72 48.72
N THR A 18 -54.16 -35.70 48.61
CA THR A 18 -52.87 -35.75 47.87
C THR A 18 -52.31 -37.20 47.82
N LEU A 19 -51.44 -37.54 46.84
CA LEU A 19 -50.49 -38.69 46.81
C LEU A 19 -51.09 -40.16 46.76
N VAL A 20 -50.51 -41.17 46.10
CA VAL A 20 -49.27 -41.27 45.27
C VAL A 20 -49.25 -42.50 44.31
N LEU A 21 -48.57 -42.34 43.16
CA LEU A 21 -47.85 -43.33 42.31
C LEU A 21 -48.54 -44.46 41.48
N LEU A 22 -47.83 -44.77 40.38
CA LEU A 22 -47.91 -45.92 39.44
C LEU A 22 -49.12 -45.93 38.47
N GLY A 23 -48.95 -45.96 37.14
CA GLY A 23 -47.72 -45.86 36.35
C GLY A 23 -47.98 -46.22 34.88
N GLY A 24 -47.64 -45.32 33.95
CA GLY A 24 -47.82 -45.54 32.51
C GLY A 24 -46.95 -44.60 31.70
N LYS A 25 -45.92 -45.14 31.03
CA LYS A 25 -45.01 -44.35 30.18
C LYS A 25 -45.74 -43.90 28.90
N ALA A 26 -46.23 -42.66 28.89
CA ALA A 26 -46.26 -41.90 27.65
C ALA A 26 -44.84 -41.39 27.40
N ALA A 27 -44.24 -41.73 26.27
CA ALA A 27 -42.96 -41.15 25.89
C ALA A 27 -43.17 -39.67 25.56
N GLN A 28 -42.58 -38.79 26.36
CA GLN A 28 -42.42 -37.39 25.95
C GLN A 28 -41.48 -37.38 24.73
N LEU A 29 -42.00 -36.91 23.60
CA LEU A 29 -41.18 -36.49 22.46
C LEU A 29 -40.26 -35.37 22.96
N SER A 30 -38.96 -35.63 22.93
CA SER A 30 -37.92 -34.66 23.28
C SER A 30 -37.79 -33.63 22.15
N ALA A 31 -38.55 -32.53 22.26
CA ALA A 31 -38.33 -31.34 21.47
C ALA A 31 -37.09 -30.59 21.98
N ASP A 32 -35.89 -31.10 21.64
CA ASP A 32 -34.61 -30.45 21.97
C ASP A 32 -33.45 -30.82 21.00
N GLU A 33 -33.75 -31.45 19.85
CA GLU A 33 -32.77 -31.53 18.76
C GLU A 33 -32.67 -30.16 18.09
N LYS A 34 -31.56 -29.46 18.32
CA LYS A 34 -31.21 -28.29 17.52
C LYS A 34 -31.04 -28.72 16.06
N PRO A 35 -31.63 -28.01 15.08
CA PRO A 35 -31.46 -28.34 13.66
C PRO A 35 -29.97 -28.32 13.32
N ARG A 36 -29.53 -29.21 12.42
CA ARG A 36 -28.12 -29.24 12.01
C ARG A 36 -27.88 -28.05 11.09
N LEU A 37 -26.69 -27.45 11.16
CA LEU A 37 -26.34 -26.31 10.32
C LEU A 37 -26.52 -26.62 8.81
N ALA A 38 -26.21 -27.84 8.39
CA ALA A 38 -26.44 -28.32 7.02
C ALA A 38 -27.92 -28.28 6.57
N ASP A 39 -28.88 -28.38 7.50
CA ASP A 39 -30.32 -28.37 7.20
C ASP A 39 -30.82 -26.96 6.85
N SER A 40 -30.00 -25.91 7.02
CA SER A 40 -30.29 -24.52 6.62
C SER A 40 -29.87 -24.19 5.17
N TYR A 41 -29.19 -25.10 4.48
CA TYR A 41 -28.67 -24.87 3.13
C TYR A 41 -29.30 -25.86 2.16
N GLY A 42 -29.78 -25.36 1.03
CA GLY A 42 -30.31 -26.17 -0.04
C GLY A 42 -30.02 -25.52 -1.38
N PHE A 43 -29.97 -26.36 -2.42
CA PHE A 43 -29.87 -25.91 -3.79
C PHE A 43 -30.95 -26.58 -4.63
N LYS A 44 -31.56 -25.81 -5.54
CA LYS A 44 -32.43 -26.31 -6.60
C LYS A 44 -31.60 -27.19 -7.58
N PRO A 45 -32.21 -27.92 -8.52
CA PRO A 45 -31.47 -28.75 -9.47
C PRO A 45 -30.36 -27.97 -10.20
N LEU A 46 -29.18 -28.58 -10.32
CA LEU A 46 -27.99 -28.00 -10.98
C LEU A 46 -28.28 -27.63 -12.43
N GLU A 47 -28.01 -26.38 -12.79
CA GLU A 47 -28.10 -25.84 -14.14
C GLU A 47 -26.70 -25.73 -14.77
N LEU A 48 -26.59 -25.97 -16.07
CA LEU A 48 -25.30 -26.14 -16.77
C LEU A 48 -25.24 -25.33 -18.06
N PHE A 49 -24.34 -24.36 -18.11
CA PHE A 49 -24.15 -23.50 -19.29
C PHE A 49 -22.80 -23.81 -19.93
N LYS A 50 -22.80 -24.16 -21.22
CA LYS A 50 -21.59 -24.53 -21.96
C LYS A 50 -20.87 -23.29 -22.50
N LEU A 51 -19.59 -23.20 -22.23
CA LEU A 51 -18.66 -22.15 -22.69
C LEU A 51 -17.45 -22.78 -23.40
N SER A 52 -16.33 -22.06 -23.46
CA SER A 52 -15.05 -22.57 -23.96
C SER A 52 -14.14 -23.03 -22.81
N ASP A 53 -13.23 -23.98 -23.08
CA ASP A 53 -12.18 -24.44 -22.15
C ASP A 53 -11.31 -23.30 -21.57
N ARG A 54 -11.28 -22.13 -22.24
CA ARG A 54 -10.42 -20.99 -21.89
C ARG A 54 -11.18 -19.78 -21.35
N SER A 55 -12.45 -19.96 -21.00
CA SER A 55 -13.23 -18.99 -20.23
C SER A 55 -12.52 -18.69 -18.90
N SER A 56 -12.57 -17.44 -18.42
CA SER A 56 -11.89 -17.00 -17.18
C SER A 56 -12.34 -15.61 -16.74
N ASN A 57 -11.95 -15.20 -15.53
CA ASN A 57 -12.25 -13.90 -14.93
C ASN A 57 -13.78 -13.67 -14.83
N MET A 58 -14.48 -14.63 -14.26
CA MET A 58 -15.93 -14.62 -14.07
C MET A 58 -16.34 -13.50 -13.10
N LEU A 59 -17.21 -12.61 -13.57
CA LEU A 59 -17.81 -11.52 -12.80
C LEU A 59 -19.33 -11.66 -12.84
N SER A 60 -20.03 -11.01 -11.90
CA SER A 60 -21.47 -10.85 -11.96
C SER A 60 -21.87 -9.39 -11.68
N ALA A 61 -22.72 -8.85 -12.55
CA ALA A 61 -23.27 -7.50 -12.47
C ALA A 61 -24.48 -7.38 -13.40
N ASP A 62 -25.42 -6.50 -13.08
CA ASP A 62 -26.49 -6.08 -13.99
C ASP A 62 -25.90 -5.24 -15.14
N MET A 63 -25.75 -5.80 -16.34
CA MET A 63 -25.17 -5.04 -17.46
C MET A 63 -26.19 -4.13 -18.15
N ASN A 64 -27.46 -4.55 -18.24
CA ASN A 64 -28.49 -3.83 -19.01
C ASN A 64 -29.29 -2.81 -18.20
N GLY A 65 -29.16 -2.79 -16.88
CA GLY A 65 -29.91 -1.94 -15.96
C GLY A 65 -31.34 -2.43 -15.71
N ASP A 66 -31.62 -3.73 -15.89
CA ASP A 66 -32.97 -4.30 -15.68
C ASP A 66 -33.25 -4.79 -14.25
N GLY A 67 -32.22 -4.79 -13.38
CA GLY A 67 -32.28 -5.21 -11.98
C GLY A 67 -31.94 -6.68 -11.74
N LEU A 68 -31.52 -7.42 -12.77
CA LEU A 68 -31.06 -8.81 -12.70
C LEU A 68 -29.54 -8.88 -12.91
N ASN A 69 -28.83 -9.81 -12.26
CA ASN A 69 -27.38 -9.91 -12.46
C ASN A 69 -27.04 -10.86 -13.60
N ASP A 70 -26.22 -10.38 -14.53
CA ASP A 70 -25.64 -11.18 -15.60
C ASP A 70 -24.36 -11.89 -15.10
N LEU A 71 -23.84 -12.83 -15.89
CA LEU A 71 -22.49 -13.38 -15.72
C LEU A 71 -21.60 -12.95 -16.89
N ILE A 72 -20.40 -12.45 -16.60
CA ILE A 72 -19.46 -11.91 -17.58
C ILE A 72 -18.14 -12.68 -17.51
N LEU A 73 -17.65 -13.19 -18.65
CA LEU A 73 -16.43 -14.00 -18.74
C LEU A 73 -15.55 -13.60 -19.94
N ILE A 74 -14.24 -13.75 -19.81
CA ILE A 74 -13.29 -13.58 -20.92
C ILE A 74 -13.16 -14.90 -21.69
N ASP A 75 -13.50 -14.91 -22.98
CA ASP A 75 -13.21 -16.02 -23.91
C ASP A 75 -12.15 -15.63 -24.96
N ASN A 76 -10.88 -15.73 -24.54
CA ASN A 76 -9.74 -15.54 -25.42
C ASN A 76 -9.59 -16.64 -26.50
N SER A 77 -10.33 -17.75 -26.45
CA SER A 77 -10.26 -18.77 -27.51
C SER A 77 -11.04 -18.37 -28.76
N ASN A 78 -12.13 -17.61 -28.58
CA ASN A 78 -12.96 -17.05 -29.66
C ASN A 78 -12.80 -15.53 -29.81
N SER A 79 -11.80 -14.92 -29.17
CA SER A 79 -11.51 -13.47 -29.20
C SER A 79 -12.72 -12.61 -28.85
N ARG A 80 -13.39 -12.92 -27.73
CA ARG A 80 -14.58 -12.19 -27.26
C ARG A 80 -14.68 -12.16 -25.74
N ILE A 81 -15.51 -11.26 -25.23
CA ILE A 81 -16.07 -11.31 -23.89
C ILE A 81 -17.47 -11.94 -24.03
N ASP A 82 -17.79 -12.91 -23.20
CA ASP A 82 -19.07 -13.59 -23.16
C ASP A 82 -19.89 -13.04 -21.99
N ILE A 83 -21.11 -12.60 -22.28
CA ILE A 83 -22.09 -12.16 -21.28
C ILE A 83 -23.27 -13.12 -21.36
N LEU A 84 -23.54 -13.84 -20.28
CA LEU A 84 -24.74 -14.63 -20.08
C LEU A 84 -25.76 -13.69 -19.41
N GLN A 85 -26.55 -13.00 -20.24
CA GLN A 85 -27.49 -11.99 -19.78
C GLN A 85 -28.76 -12.65 -19.22
N GLN A 86 -29.16 -12.33 -17.99
CA GLN A 86 -30.35 -12.92 -17.39
C GLN A 86 -31.61 -12.47 -18.13
N ARG A 87 -32.45 -13.43 -18.52
CA ARG A 87 -33.72 -13.11 -19.16
C ARG A 87 -34.74 -12.69 -18.11
N SER A 88 -35.35 -11.52 -18.30
CA SER A 88 -36.61 -11.21 -17.62
C SER A 88 -37.69 -12.24 -18.02
N GLY A 89 -38.57 -12.63 -17.10
CA GLY A 89 -39.62 -13.64 -17.34
C GLY A 89 -40.73 -13.28 -18.35
N LYS A 90 -40.47 -12.28 -19.21
CA LYS A 90 -41.28 -11.90 -20.38
C LYS A 90 -40.60 -12.22 -21.71
N GLU A 91 -39.31 -12.58 -21.70
CA GLU A 91 -38.61 -13.02 -22.91
C GLU A 91 -38.88 -14.49 -23.18
N GLU A 92 -39.51 -14.80 -24.32
CA GLU A 92 -39.55 -16.17 -24.85
C GLU A 92 -38.14 -16.62 -25.27
N PRO A 93 -37.71 -17.85 -24.96
CA PRO A 93 -36.42 -18.36 -25.38
C PRO A 93 -36.33 -18.41 -26.92
N THR A 94 -35.49 -17.54 -27.48
CA THR A 94 -35.15 -17.53 -28.90
C THR A 94 -34.37 -18.80 -29.22
N SER A 95 -35.03 -19.80 -29.80
CA SER A 95 -34.43 -21.07 -30.21
C SER A 95 -33.45 -20.88 -31.37
N GLU A 96 -32.19 -20.57 -31.07
CA GLU A 96 -31.09 -20.76 -32.02
C GLU A 96 -30.84 -22.28 -32.17
N GLU A 97 -31.01 -22.76 -33.40
CA GLU A 97 -30.74 -24.11 -33.92
C GLU A 97 -30.72 -25.29 -32.92
N ILE A 98 -31.86 -25.99 -32.83
CA ILE A 98 -31.90 -27.37 -32.31
C ILE A 98 -31.00 -28.23 -33.20
N SER A 99 -29.85 -28.62 -32.68
CA SER A 99 -28.95 -29.57 -33.33
C SER A 99 -29.38 -30.99 -32.99
N ASP A 100 -29.61 -31.84 -33.99
CA ASP A 100 -29.97 -33.27 -33.85
C ASP A 100 -28.83 -34.15 -33.25
N GLY A 101 -27.83 -33.53 -32.62
CA GLY A 101 -26.75 -34.23 -31.93
C GLY A 101 -27.25 -35.00 -30.71
N VAL A 102 -26.90 -36.28 -30.60
CA VAL A 102 -27.30 -37.18 -29.50
C VAL A 102 -26.82 -36.72 -28.10
N ASN A 103 -25.94 -35.71 -28.03
CA ASN A 103 -25.48 -35.05 -26.81
C ASN A 103 -25.70 -33.52 -26.84
N PHE A 104 -26.66 -33.01 -27.62
CA PHE A 104 -27.03 -31.60 -27.61
C PHE A 104 -27.72 -31.24 -26.29
N ILE A 105 -27.09 -30.36 -25.53
CA ILE A 105 -27.70 -29.68 -24.40
C ILE A 105 -28.20 -28.34 -24.97
N PRO A 106 -29.51 -28.02 -24.90
CA PRO A 106 -30.01 -26.72 -25.33
C PRO A 106 -29.32 -25.59 -24.58
N ASP A 107 -29.12 -24.44 -25.23
CA ASP A 107 -28.82 -23.21 -24.50
C ASP A 107 -30.03 -22.92 -23.59
N ASP A 108 -29.80 -23.01 -22.28
CA ASP A 108 -30.86 -23.00 -21.27
C ASP A 108 -31.57 -21.63 -21.23
N ALA A 109 -32.89 -21.66 -21.09
CA ALA A 109 -33.78 -20.52 -21.25
C ALA A 109 -33.50 -19.37 -20.28
N ARG A 110 -32.74 -19.59 -19.19
CA ARG A 110 -32.37 -18.54 -18.23
C ARG A 110 -31.55 -17.40 -18.82
N PHE A 111 -30.56 -17.70 -19.65
CA PHE A 111 -29.62 -16.70 -20.15
C PHE A 111 -29.74 -16.47 -21.65
N LYS A 112 -29.41 -15.24 -22.06
CA LYS A 112 -29.23 -14.81 -23.44
C LYS A 112 -27.73 -14.61 -23.64
N HIS A 113 -27.12 -15.45 -24.48
CA HIS A 113 -25.66 -15.41 -24.68
C HIS A 113 -25.24 -14.28 -25.62
N ILE A 114 -24.89 -13.13 -25.03
CA ILE A 114 -24.35 -11.97 -25.74
C ILE A 114 -22.84 -12.14 -25.95
N LYS A 115 -22.41 -12.08 -27.21
CA LYS A 115 -21.02 -12.30 -27.65
C LYS A 115 -20.39 -10.96 -28.04
N VAL A 116 -19.47 -10.47 -27.22
CA VAL A 116 -18.88 -9.12 -27.34
C VAL A 116 -17.48 -9.23 -27.97
N PRO A 117 -17.30 -8.99 -29.29
CA PRO A 117 -16.03 -9.25 -29.97
C PRO A 117 -14.94 -8.28 -29.54
N VAL A 118 -13.70 -8.78 -29.37
CA VAL A 118 -12.48 -8.01 -29.11
C VAL A 118 -11.44 -8.21 -30.23
N ASP A 119 -10.56 -7.24 -30.45
CA ASP A 119 -9.51 -7.29 -31.48
C ASP A 119 -8.15 -7.79 -30.95
N VAL A 120 -8.07 -8.12 -29.67
CA VAL A 120 -6.85 -8.35 -28.89
C VAL A 120 -7.14 -9.30 -27.74
N SER A 121 -6.12 -10.05 -27.29
CA SER A 121 -6.23 -10.88 -26.08
C SER A 121 -6.46 -10.00 -24.86
N VAL A 122 -7.43 -10.39 -24.02
CA VAL A 122 -7.77 -9.71 -22.77
C VAL A 122 -7.10 -10.44 -21.61
N SER A 123 -6.35 -9.71 -20.77
CA SER A 123 -5.68 -10.29 -19.59
C SER A 123 -6.48 -10.18 -18.30
N ALA A 124 -7.26 -9.10 -18.17
CA ALA A 124 -8.13 -8.84 -17.03
C ALA A 124 -9.32 -7.97 -17.45
N LEU A 125 -10.43 -8.11 -16.73
CA LEU A 125 -11.70 -7.45 -16.99
C LEU A 125 -12.29 -6.97 -15.66
N THR A 126 -12.93 -5.80 -15.70
CA THR A 126 -13.82 -5.29 -14.66
C THR A 126 -15.04 -4.61 -15.31
N VAL A 127 -16.07 -4.36 -14.52
CA VAL A 127 -17.36 -3.79 -14.95
C VAL A 127 -17.79 -2.70 -13.97
N GLY A 128 -18.56 -1.72 -14.46
CA GLY A 128 -18.98 -0.57 -13.66
C GLY A 128 -19.55 0.54 -14.54
N ASP A 129 -20.35 1.45 -13.98
CA ASP A 129 -20.85 2.63 -14.71
C ASP A 129 -19.71 3.65 -14.89
N PHE A 130 -19.11 3.65 -16.08
CA PHE A 130 -17.94 4.47 -16.43
C PHE A 130 -18.31 5.75 -17.20
N ASN A 131 -19.60 6.03 -17.39
CA ASN A 131 -20.10 7.23 -18.08
C ASN A 131 -21.24 7.97 -17.34
N GLY A 132 -21.64 7.51 -16.16
CA GLY A 132 -22.71 8.08 -15.34
C GLY A 132 -24.11 7.91 -15.94
N ASP A 133 -24.33 6.93 -16.83
CA ASP A 133 -25.62 6.70 -17.49
C ASP A 133 -26.54 5.68 -16.80
N GLY A 134 -26.05 5.07 -15.72
CA GLY A 134 -26.79 4.10 -14.89
C GLY A 134 -26.73 2.65 -15.38
N ARG A 135 -25.93 2.34 -16.42
CA ARG A 135 -25.64 0.97 -16.88
C ARG A 135 -24.18 0.61 -16.62
N ASN A 136 -23.89 -0.68 -16.48
CA ASN A 136 -22.51 -1.14 -16.35
C ASN A 136 -21.83 -1.26 -17.73
N ASP A 137 -20.62 -0.73 -17.81
CA ASP A 137 -19.75 -0.77 -18.97
C ASP A 137 -18.65 -1.83 -18.81
N LEU A 138 -17.88 -2.08 -19.88
CA LEU A 138 -16.74 -3.01 -19.84
C LEU A 138 -15.41 -2.24 -19.84
N ALA A 139 -14.55 -2.50 -18.86
CA ALA A 139 -13.16 -2.01 -18.82
C ALA A 139 -12.18 -3.19 -18.75
N TYR A 140 -11.27 -3.28 -19.72
CA TYR A 140 -10.42 -4.46 -19.85
C TYR A 140 -9.00 -4.13 -20.33
N LEU A 141 -8.03 -4.94 -19.86
CA LEU A 141 -6.62 -4.77 -20.19
C LEU A 141 -6.24 -5.62 -21.40
N ALA A 142 -5.64 -4.95 -22.39
CA ALA A 142 -5.17 -5.52 -23.64
C ALA A 142 -3.65 -5.38 -23.77
N LEU A 143 -3.01 -6.45 -24.22
CA LEU A 143 -1.58 -6.45 -24.51
C LEU A 143 -1.23 -5.52 -25.70
N PRO A 144 -0.07 -4.84 -25.67
CA PRO A 144 0.92 -4.87 -24.58
C PRO A 144 0.58 -3.98 -23.38
N ASP A 145 -0.03 -2.80 -23.61
CA ASP A 145 -0.01 -1.68 -22.66
C ASP A 145 -1.24 -0.76 -22.75
N ARG A 146 -2.44 -1.36 -22.95
CA ARG A 146 -3.68 -0.60 -23.18
C ARG A 146 -4.80 -1.00 -22.22
N LEU A 147 -5.40 0.00 -21.59
CA LEU A 147 -6.76 -0.09 -21.06
C LEU A 147 -7.73 0.21 -22.20
N ILE A 148 -8.74 -0.63 -22.37
CA ILE A 148 -9.85 -0.41 -23.30
C ILE A 148 -11.14 -0.34 -22.49
N VAL A 149 -11.89 0.75 -22.67
CA VAL A 149 -13.22 0.95 -22.12
C VAL A 149 -14.23 0.93 -23.26
N ARG A 150 -15.34 0.24 -23.06
CA ARG A 150 -16.43 0.10 -24.04
C ARG A 150 -17.76 0.31 -23.34
N TYR A 151 -18.44 1.38 -23.72
CA TYR A 151 -19.68 1.81 -23.09
C TYR A 151 -20.88 0.99 -23.60
N GLN A 152 -21.82 0.68 -22.73
CA GLN A 152 -23.09 0.08 -23.11
C GLN A 152 -24.06 1.16 -23.60
N THR A 153 -24.88 0.83 -24.59
CA THR A 153 -25.87 1.77 -25.17
C THR A 153 -27.29 1.38 -24.74
N GLU A 154 -28.20 2.36 -24.71
CA GLU A 154 -29.62 2.17 -24.35
C GLU A 154 -30.31 1.01 -25.10
N ASN A 155 -29.86 0.69 -26.32
CA ASN A 155 -30.42 -0.38 -27.15
C ASN A 155 -29.81 -1.77 -26.87
N GLY A 156 -29.02 -1.93 -25.80
CA GLY A 156 -28.26 -3.16 -25.50
C GLY A 156 -27.10 -3.45 -26.47
N GLY A 157 -26.75 -2.46 -27.31
CA GLY A 157 -25.55 -2.48 -28.15
C GLY A 157 -24.35 -1.88 -27.42
N TRP A 158 -23.19 -1.85 -28.08
CA TRP A 158 -21.94 -1.36 -27.49
C TRP A 158 -21.33 -0.22 -28.32
N SER A 159 -20.78 0.78 -27.64
CA SER A 159 -20.11 1.93 -28.25
C SER A 159 -18.77 1.57 -28.92
N ASP A 160 -18.18 2.59 -29.55
CA ASP A 160 -16.76 2.61 -29.90
C ASP A 160 -15.86 2.50 -28.67
N ARG A 161 -14.65 1.97 -28.90
CA ARG A 161 -13.67 1.63 -27.86
C ARG A 161 -12.81 2.84 -27.49
N LYS A 162 -12.95 3.38 -26.27
CA LYS A 162 -11.98 4.34 -25.70
C LYS A 162 -10.71 3.59 -25.35
N ARG A 163 -9.56 4.01 -25.92
CA ARG A 163 -8.26 3.34 -25.76
C ARG A 163 -7.30 4.25 -25.00
N ILE A 164 -6.91 3.86 -23.80
CA ILE A 164 -5.95 4.59 -22.96
C ILE A 164 -4.64 3.79 -22.94
N ARG A 165 -3.54 4.44 -23.32
CA ARG A 165 -2.19 3.86 -23.20
C ARG A 165 -1.68 4.10 -21.79
N LEU A 166 -1.29 3.03 -21.09
CA LEU A 166 -0.72 3.08 -19.75
C LEU A 166 0.67 2.45 -19.82
N ALA A 167 1.73 3.20 -19.51
CA ALA A 167 3.09 2.70 -19.63
C ALA A 167 3.40 1.62 -18.58
N ASP A 168 4.38 0.76 -18.85
CA ASP A 168 4.88 -0.27 -17.91
C ASP A 168 3.81 -1.21 -17.32
N LEU A 169 2.67 -1.38 -17.99
CA LEU A 169 1.71 -2.43 -17.63
C LEU A 169 2.33 -3.82 -17.79
N GLN A 170 1.95 -4.72 -16.89
CA GLN A 170 2.15 -6.17 -17.05
C GLN A 170 0.79 -6.86 -16.91
N PRO A 171 -0.05 -6.87 -17.96
CA PRO A 171 -1.44 -7.31 -17.86
C PRO A 171 -1.57 -8.80 -17.48
N THR A 172 -1.95 -9.06 -16.24
CA THR A 172 -2.32 -10.38 -15.68
C THR A 172 -3.72 -10.31 -15.06
N GLN A 173 -4.34 -11.45 -14.73
CA GLN A 173 -5.64 -11.47 -14.06
C GLN A 173 -5.60 -10.67 -12.75
N TRP A 174 -6.72 -10.03 -12.40
CA TRP A 174 -6.88 -9.23 -11.17
C TRP A 174 -5.86 -8.07 -11.03
N THR A 175 -5.51 -7.40 -12.13
CA THR A 175 -4.70 -6.17 -12.14
C THR A 175 -5.49 -4.89 -12.44
N ILE A 176 -6.81 -5.00 -12.53
CA ILE A 176 -7.75 -3.90 -12.72
C ILE A 176 -8.91 -4.07 -11.73
N ALA A 177 -9.33 -2.97 -11.11
CA ALA A 177 -10.53 -2.92 -10.27
C ALA A 177 -11.32 -1.63 -10.54
N ALA A 178 -12.61 -1.67 -10.23
CA ALA A 178 -13.56 -0.58 -10.38
C ALA A 178 -14.25 -0.29 -9.04
N GLY A 179 -14.54 0.98 -8.76
CA GLY A 179 -15.18 1.43 -7.53
C GLY A 179 -14.93 2.92 -7.29
N ASP A 180 -15.61 3.51 -6.32
CA ASP A 180 -15.45 4.92 -5.94
C ASP A 180 -14.11 5.13 -5.21
N LEU A 181 -13.15 5.84 -5.82
CA LEU A 181 -11.81 6.06 -5.26
C LEU A 181 -11.62 7.46 -4.66
N ASN A 182 -12.67 8.30 -4.67
CA ASN A 182 -12.62 9.68 -4.19
C ASN A 182 -13.82 10.13 -3.32
N PHE A 183 -14.72 9.22 -2.97
CA PHE A 183 -15.98 9.44 -2.23
C PHE A 183 -17.01 10.33 -2.95
N ASP A 184 -16.99 10.38 -4.28
CA ASP A 184 -17.96 11.16 -5.09
C ASP A 184 -19.18 10.36 -5.60
N GLN A 185 -19.27 9.07 -5.23
CA GLN A 185 -20.30 8.10 -5.60
C GLN A 185 -20.31 7.70 -7.08
N ARG A 186 -19.22 7.92 -7.82
CA ARG A 186 -19.04 7.44 -9.21
C ARG A 186 -18.12 6.24 -9.26
N THR A 187 -18.12 5.53 -10.40
CA THR A 187 -17.21 4.40 -10.59
C THR A 187 -15.93 4.86 -11.25
N ASP A 188 -14.84 4.84 -10.49
CA ASP A 188 -13.48 5.05 -10.97
C ASP A 188 -12.83 3.74 -11.41
N LEU A 189 -11.64 3.84 -12.01
CA LEU A 189 -10.80 2.69 -12.36
C LEU A 189 -9.41 2.81 -11.75
N ILE A 190 -8.91 1.69 -11.24
CA ILE A 190 -7.50 1.53 -10.87
C ILE A 190 -6.84 0.38 -11.63
N VAL A 191 -5.62 0.61 -12.12
CA VAL A 191 -4.84 -0.36 -12.89
C VAL A 191 -3.44 -0.50 -12.34
N LEU A 192 -3.07 -1.71 -11.95
CA LEU A 192 -1.72 -2.06 -11.50
C LEU A 192 -0.76 -2.14 -12.69
N GLY A 193 0.25 -1.26 -12.72
CA GLY A 193 1.44 -1.40 -13.55
C GLY A 193 2.65 -1.87 -12.73
N LYS A 194 3.81 -2.02 -13.39
CA LYS A 194 5.06 -2.43 -12.74
C LYS A 194 5.58 -1.32 -11.80
N ASN A 195 5.93 -0.17 -12.37
CA ASN A 195 6.53 0.96 -11.62
C ASN A 195 5.47 1.96 -11.11
N HIS A 196 4.28 1.98 -11.72
CA HIS A 196 3.20 2.92 -11.43
C HIS A 196 1.86 2.17 -11.29
N THR A 197 1.03 2.58 -10.34
CA THR A 197 -0.40 2.24 -10.28
C THR A 197 -1.20 3.42 -10.82
N TYR A 198 -2.07 3.18 -11.79
CA TYR A 198 -2.83 4.22 -12.47
C TYR A 198 -4.22 4.36 -11.87
N VAL A 199 -4.52 5.52 -11.31
CA VAL A 199 -5.85 5.92 -10.85
C VAL A 199 -6.51 6.78 -11.92
N ILE A 200 -7.72 6.41 -12.34
CA ILE A 200 -8.45 7.04 -13.43
C ILE A 200 -9.84 7.42 -12.91
N LEU A 201 -9.95 8.65 -12.41
CA LEU A 201 -11.18 9.16 -11.83
C LEU A 201 -12.21 9.54 -12.91
N GLN A 202 -13.48 9.26 -12.65
CA GLN A 202 -14.61 9.77 -13.40
C GLN A 202 -14.88 11.23 -13.00
N ASN A 203 -15.42 12.04 -13.91
CA ASN A 203 -15.84 13.41 -13.60
C ASN A 203 -17.37 13.54 -13.56
N GLU A 204 -17.87 14.72 -13.16
CA GLU A 204 -19.30 15.01 -13.06
C GLU A 204 -20.12 14.74 -14.34
N LYS A 205 -19.46 14.72 -15.51
CA LYS A 205 -20.06 14.53 -16.84
C LYS A 205 -19.94 13.10 -17.37
N GLY A 206 -19.40 12.16 -16.59
CA GLY A 206 -19.15 10.79 -17.05
C GLY A 206 -17.89 10.63 -17.91
N GLU A 207 -16.97 11.59 -17.88
CA GLU A 207 -15.71 11.47 -18.63
C GLU A 207 -14.56 11.12 -17.69
N PHE A 208 -13.84 10.03 -17.97
CA PHE A 208 -12.56 9.78 -17.29
C PHE A 208 -11.56 10.92 -17.49
N ALA A 209 -11.00 11.39 -16.37
CA ALA A 209 -9.85 12.27 -16.32
C ALA A 209 -8.59 11.61 -16.90
N SER A 210 -7.52 12.39 -17.05
CA SER A 210 -6.20 11.82 -17.38
C SER A 210 -5.71 10.92 -16.25
N PRO A 211 -5.15 9.73 -16.53
CA PRO A 211 -4.63 8.82 -15.51
C PRO A 211 -3.59 9.50 -14.61
N ARG A 212 -3.81 9.44 -13.29
CA ARG A 212 -2.83 9.82 -12.26
C ARG A 212 -2.01 8.59 -11.90
N SER A 213 -0.71 8.74 -11.70
CA SER A 213 0.19 7.65 -11.34
C SER A 213 0.62 7.73 -9.89
N ILE A 214 0.34 6.67 -9.12
CA ILE A 214 0.95 6.42 -7.80
C ILE A 214 2.24 5.62 -8.03
N LEU A 215 3.34 6.01 -7.39
CA LEU A 215 4.61 5.29 -7.48
C LEU A 215 4.59 4.03 -6.63
N ASN A 216 4.95 2.90 -7.23
CA ASN A 216 4.94 1.60 -6.57
C ASN A 216 6.23 1.37 -5.78
N THR A 217 6.12 0.70 -4.64
CA THR A 217 7.26 0.27 -3.79
C THR A 217 7.81 -1.11 -4.19
N SER A 218 7.15 -1.83 -5.10
CA SER A 218 7.59 -3.13 -5.63
C SER A 218 7.06 -3.38 -7.05
N PRO A 219 7.82 -4.06 -7.94
CA PRO A 219 7.47 -4.23 -9.35
C PRO A 219 6.51 -5.39 -9.66
N LYS A 220 6.06 -6.18 -8.67
CA LYS A 220 5.28 -7.41 -8.89
C LYS A 220 3.94 -7.37 -8.14
N LEU A 221 2.99 -6.63 -8.70
CA LEU A 221 1.68 -6.43 -8.11
C LEU A 221 0.60 -7.33 -8.75
N GLY A 222 -0.46 -7.61 -8.01
CA GLY A 222 -1.66 -8.32 -8.46
C GLY A 222 -2.76 -8.28 -7.39
N LEU A 223 -3.88 -8.97 -7.61
CA LEU A 223 -5.03 -9.02 -6.69
C LEU A 223 -5.53 -7.61 -6.30
N ALA A 224 -5.69 -6.72 -7.29
CA ALA A 224 -6.33 -5.42 -7.11
C ALA A 224 -7.79 -5.61 -6.66
N SER A 225 -8.16 -4.97 -5.55
CA SER A 225 -9.54 -4.92 -5.05
C SER A 225 -9.85 -3.56 -4.42
N ILE A 226 -11.11 -3.16 -4.51
CA ILE A 226 -11.65 -1.92 -3.94
C ILE A 226 -12.82 -2.31 -3.03
N ALA A 227 -12.71 -2.02 -1.74
CA ALA A 227 -13.74 -2.30 -0.73
C ALA A 227 -13.45 -1.51 0.55
N ASP A 228 -14.47 -1.18 1.34
CA ASP A 228 -14.30 -0.70 2.72
C ASP A 228 -13.59 -1.78 3.55
N LEU A 229 -12.34 -1.52 3.95
CA LEU A 229 -11.52 -2.43 4.77
C LEU A 229 -11.52 -2.00 6.25
N ASN A 230 -11.74 -0.71 6.51
CA ASN A 230 -11.52 -0.09 7.82
C ASN A 230 -12.80 0.20 8.62
N GLY A 231 -13.96 0.13 7.96
CA GLY A 231 -15.31 0.34 8.51
C GLY A 231 -15.79 1.78 8.55
N ASP A 232 -15.17 2.71 7.83
CA ASP A 232 -15.56 4.13 7.79
C ASP A 232 -16.60 4.48 6.71
N GLY A 233 -17.00 3.51 5.87
CA GLY A 233 -17.97 3.69 4.79
C GLY A 233 -17.37 4.24 3.48
N ARG A 234 -16.05 4.41 3.39
CA ARG A 234 -15.32 4.69 2.16
C ARG A 234 -14.71 3.41 1.58
N ASN A 235 -14.40 3.45 0.29
CA ASN A 235 -13.75 2.34 -0.40
C ASN A 235 -12.23 2.45 -0.31
N ASP A 236 -11.61 1.51 0.39
CA ASP A 236 -10.16 1.40 0.45
C ASP A 236 -9.61 0.63 -0.77
N PHE A 237 -8.38 0.94 -1.17
CA PHE A 237 -7.70 0.21 -2.25
C PHE A 237 -6.73 -0.82 -1.69
N THR A 238 -6.78 -2.05 -2.20
CA THR A 238 -5.90 -3.15 -1.79
C THR A 238 -5.27 -3.88 -2.99
N TYR A 239 -4.08 -4.43 -2.78
CA TYR A 239 -3.34 -5.23 -3.76
C TYR A 239 -2.31 -6.13 -3.07
N ALA A 240 -1.96 -7.24 -3.67
CA ALA A 240 -0.84 -8.06 -3.22
C ALA A 240 0.46 -7.71 -3.97
N THR A 241 1.57 -7.67 -3.25
CA THR A 241 2.93 -7.70 -3.80
C THR A 241 3.67 -8.97 -3.38
N ARG A 242 4.73 -9.32 -4.11
CA ARG A 242 5.58 -10.49 -3.83
C ARG A 242 7.05 -10.09 -3.76
N ASP A 243 7.53 -9.93 -2.54
CA ASP A 243 8.88 -9.48 -2.22
C ASP A 243 9.67 -10.67 -1.66
N GLY A 244 10.72 -11.08 -2.38
CA GLY A 244 11.50 -12.28 -2.04
C GLY A 244 10.68 -13.57 -2.10
N LYS A 245 10.45 -14.19 -0.93
CA LYS A 245 9.67 -15.43 -0.77
C LYS A 245 8.24 -15.19 -0.31
N ASP A 246 7.99 -14.07 0.35
CA ASP A 246 6.72 -13.81 1.02
C ASP A 246 5.79 -12.96 0.15
N GLN A 247 4.50 -13.06 0.43
CA GLN A 247 3.47 -12.28 -0.24
C GLN A 247 2.87 -11.33 0.79
N VAL A 248 2.88 -10.05 0.43
CA VAL A 248 2.47 -8.94 1.29
C VAL A 248 1.18 -8.39 0.72
N LEU A 249 0.14 -8.28 1.55
CA LEU A 249 -1.04 -7.52 1.21
C LEU A 249 -0.77 -6.05 1.54
N CYS A 250 -0.89 -5.20 0.53
CA CYS A 250 -0.82 -3.76 0.64
C CYS A 250 -2.24 -3.20 0.69
N ALA A 251 -2.45 -2.20 1.53
CA ALA A 251 -3.66 -1.37 1.53
C ALA A 251 -3.30 0.12 1.47
N ARG A 252 -4.19 0.90 0.87
CA ARG A 252 -4.19 2.36 0.87
C ARG A 252 -5.59 2.79 1.26
N LEU A 253 -5.74 3.24 2.50
CA LEU A 253 -7.05 3.64 3.03
C LEU A 253 -7.49 4.96 2.38
N GLN A 254 -8.76 5.10 2.05
CA GLN A 254 -9.30 6.33 1.48
C GLN A 254 -9.53 7.35 2.60
N LYS A 255 -8.93 8.54 2.46
CA LYS A 255 -9.11 9.64 3.40
C LYS A 255 -10.44 10.35 3.18
N ASP A 256 -10.86 11.14 4.16
CA ASP A 256 -12.08 11.96 4.13
C ASP A 256 -12.07 13.07 3.06
N ASP A 257 -10.92 13.37 2.49
CA ASP A 257 -10.70 14.30 1.37
C ASP A 257 -10.78 13.66 -0.03
N GLY A 258 -11.13 12.37 -0.12
CA GLY A 258 -11.21 11.65 -1.39
C GLY A 258 -9.86 11.26 -2.00
N HIS A 259 -8.78 11.21 -1.22
CA HIS A 259 -7.47 10.74 -1.68
C HIS A 259 -7.07 9.42 -1.02
N LEU A 260 -6.40 8.56 -1.78
CA LEU A 260 -5.79 7.34 -1.25
C LEU A 260 -4.58 7.68 -0.36
N GLY A 261 -4.52 7.06 0.81
CA GLY A 261 -3.43 7.19 1.77
C GLY A 261 -2.13 6.46 1.37
N PRO A 262 -1.09 6.57 2.23
CA PRO A 262 0.19 5.90 2.04
C PRO A 262 0.04 4.38 2.06
N GLU A 263 1.07 3.67 1.60
CA GLU A 263 1.04 2.21 1.55
C GLU A 263 1.24 1.61 2.94
N ILE A 264 0.25 0.85 3.40
CA ILE A 264 0.31 0.03 4.60
C ILE A 264 0.57 -1.41 4.16
N ARG A 265 1.58 -2.06 4.76
CA ARG A 265 1.99 -3.43 4.42
C ARG A 265 1.62 -4.43 5.51
N PHE A 266 0.91 -5.48 5.10
CA PHE A 266 0.57 -6.64 5.91
C PHE A 266 1.28 -7.88 5.37
N GLU A 267 2.25 -8.37 6.14
CA GLU A 267 2.89 -9.66 5.86
C GLU A 267 1.87 -10.78 6.04
N LEU A 268 1.63 -11.55 4.97
CA LEU A 268 0.82 -12.75 5.00
C LEU A 268 1.72 -13.98 4.86
N SER A 269 1.33 -15.11 5.46
CA SER A 269 2.13 -16.34 5.48
C SER A 269 2.11 -17.09 4.13
N SER A 270 2.59 -16.44 3.06
CA SER A 270 2.54 -16.91 1.68
C SER A 270 1.15 -17.48 1.29
N PRO A 271 0.08 -16.68 1.30
CA PRO A 271 -1.27 -17.14 0.97
C PRO A 271 -1.38 -17.69 -0.47
N ARG A 272 -2.30 -18.65 -0.69
CA ARG A 272 -2.67 -19.16 -2.02
C ARG A 272 -3.74 -18.30 -2.69
N SER A 273 -4.68 -17.79 -1.89
CA SER A 273 -5.70 -16.81 -2.26
C SER A 273 -5.88 -15.81 -1.12
N VAL A 274 -6.34 -14.62 -1.48
CA VAL A 274 -6.71 -13.50 -0.60
C VAL A 274 -8.04 -12.95 -1.12
N THR A 275 -9.07 -12.99 -0.28
CA THR A 275 -10.42 -12.51 -0.61
C THR A 275 -10.82 -11.44 0.40
N LEU A 276 -11.43 -10.35 -0.06
CA LEU A 276 -12.07 -9.36 0.82
C LEU A 276 -13.57 -9.60 0.82
N ALA A 277 -14.17 -9.72 2.01
CA ALA A 277 -15.61 -9.80 2.16
C ALA A 277 -16.02 -9.41 3.59
N ASN A 278 -17.12 -8.68 3.72
CA ASN A 278 -17.82 -8.53 4.99
C ASN A 278 -18.55 -9.84 5.30
N ILE A 279 -18.03 -10.60 6.27
CA ILE A 279 -18.61 -11.89 6.70
C ILE A 279 -19.19 -11.83 8.11
N ASP A 280 -18.84 -10.81 8.90
CA ASP A 280 -19.35 -10.63 10.26
C ASP A 280 -20.61 -9.73 10.35
N GLY A 281 -20.99 -9.08 9.25
CA GLY A 281 -22.15 -8.20 9.12
C GLY A 281 -21.98 -6.81 9.73
N LYS A 282 -20.77 -6.43 10.16
CA LYS A 282 -20.45 -5.10 10.72
C LYS A 282 -19.91 -4.19 9.61
N ALA A 283 -19.39 -3.01 9.96
CA ALA A 283 -18.73 -2.14 8.99
C ALA A 283 -17.28 -2.58 8.77
N GLY A 284 -16.81 -2.52 7.53
CA GLY A 284 -15.50 -3.04 7.11
C GLY A 284 -15.58 -4.47 6.57
N SER A 285 -14.60 -4.83 5.75
CA SER A 285 -14.46 -6.16 5.15
C SER A 285 -13.36 -6.96 5.83
N GLU A 286 -13.60 -8.24 6.10
CA GLU A 286 -12.55 -9.14 6.55
C GLU A 286 -11.63 -9.54 5.39
N VAL A 287 -10.35 -9.74 5.71
CA VAL A 287 -9.35 -10.36 4.85
C VAL A 287 -9.35 -11.87 5.09
N LEU A 288 -9.85 -12.63 4.12
CA LEU A 288 -9.82 -14.09 4.12
C LEU A 288 -8.56 -14.56 3.38
N THR A 289 -7.76 -15.43 4.01
CA THR A 289 -6.50 -15.92 3.42
C THR A 289 -6.36 -17.44 3.55
N ILE A 290 -5.90 -18.10 2.50
CA ILE A 290 -5.59 -19.55 2.52
C ILE A 290 -4.08 -19.72 2.68
N ASP A 291 -3.63 -20.05 3.88
CA ASP A 291 -2.22 -20.20 4.24
C ASP A 291 -1.57 -21.38 3.49
N SER A 292 -0.49 -21.15 2.74
CA SER A 292 0.07 -22.21 1.87
C SER A 292 0.79 -23.33 2.62
N GLN A 293 1.28 -23.08 3.84
CA GLN A 293 2.05 -24.03 4.63
C GLN A 293 1.13 -24.96 5.44
N THR A 294 0.13 -24.38 6.10
CA THR A 294 -0.83 -25.09 6.95
C THR A 294 -2.06 -25.57 6.18
N GLY A 295 -2.38 -24.95 5.03
CA GLY A 295 -3.61 -25.24 4.27
C GLY A 295 -4.88 -24.72 4.92
N ARG A 296 -4.77 -23.90 5.97
CA ARG A 296 -5.91 -23.34 6.70
C ARG A 296 -6.46 -22.08 6.04
N LEU A 297 -7.78 -21.91 6.11
CA LEU A 297 -8.40 -20.61 5.92
C LEU A 297 -8.21 -19.80 7.22
N LYS A 298 -7.80 -18.54 7.11
CA LYS A 298 -7.77 -17.55 8.19
C LYS A 298 -8.67 -16.38 7.83
N VAL A 299 -9.38 -15.86 8.80
CA VAL A 299 -10.16 -14.62 8.72
C VAL A 299 -9.45 -13.58 9.57
N GLN A 300 -9.10 -12.45 8.98
CA GLN A 300 -8.40 -11.37 9.66
C GLN A 300 -9.17 -10.06 9.51
N GLN A 301 -9.37 -9.33 10.60
CA GLN A 301 -10.03 -8.02 10.60
C GLN A 301 -8.98 -6.92 10.79
N LEU A 302 -9.21 -5.74 10.19
CA LEU A 302 -8.35 -4.59 10.37
C LEU A 302 -8.60 -3.96 11.76
N GLU A 303 -7.58 -3.96 12.62
CA GLU A 303 -7.56 -3.08 13.80
C GLU A 303 -6.94 -1.75 13.38
N ASN A 304 -7.78 -0.69 13.36
CA ASN A 304 -7.39 0.67 13.02
C ASN A 304 -6.31 1.24 13.95
N SER A 305 -5.57 2.23 13.44
CA SER A 305 -4.47 2.90 14.16
C SER A 305 -4.87 3.35 15.55
N GLN A 306 -4.04 3.04 16.55
CA GLN A 306 -4.24 3.50 17.92
C GLN A 306 -3.13 4.48 18.31
N SER A 307 -3.52 5.71 18.64
CA SER A 307 -2.65 6.64 19.35
C SER A 307 -2.65 6.27 20.83
N LYS A 308 -1.47 5.90 21.35
CA LYS A 308 -1.28 5.46 22.74
C LYS A 308 0.10 5.89 23.22
N ASN A 309 0.14 6.66 24.31
CA ASN A 309 1.40 7.06 24.94
C ASN A 309 2.28 5.84 25.28
N GLY A 310 3.52 5.84 24.80
CA GLY A 310 4.52 4.77 25.02
C GLY A 310 4.46 3.60 24.02
N GLU A 311 3.43 3.51 23.18
CA GLU A 311 3.44 2.59 22.03
C GLU A 311 4.16 3.25 20.84
N ILE A 312 4.85 2.43 20.06
CA ILE A 312 5.59 2.83 18.84
C ILE A 312 5.11 1.90 17.74
N SER A 313 5.04 2.39 16.51
CA SER A 313 4.83 1.55 15.35
C SER A 313 5.76 0.32 15.36
N LYS A 314 5.22 -0.83 14.93
CA LYS A 314 5.98 -2.08 14.75
C LYS A 314 6.49 -2.28 13.32
N ARG A 315 6.20 -1.35 12.42
CA ARG A 315 6.51 -1.41 10.98
C ARG A 315 6.77 0.00 10.41
N LEU A 316 7.37 0.08 9.23
CA LEU A 316 7.49 1.34 8.49
C LEU A 316 6.24 1.59 7.63
N THR A 317 5.79 2.84 7.57
CA THR A 317 4.89 3.32 6.50
C THR A 317 5.75 3.71 5.31
N LEU A 318 5.45 3.19 4.11
CA LEU A 318 6.35 3.32 2.96
C LEU A 318 5.82 4.25 1.86
N TYR A 319 6.75 4.99 1.27
CA TYR A 319 6.52 5.93 0.16
C TYR A 319 7.53 5.64 -0.95
N GLY A 320 7.04 5.34 -2.16
CA GLY A 320 7.88 5.09 -3.34
C GLY A 320 8.17 6.37 -4.13
N PHE A 321 9.39 6.50 -4.66
CA PHE A 321 9.85 7.62 -5.49
C PHE A 321 10.59 7.21 -6.79
N GLY A 322 10.48 5.95 -7.22
CA GLY A 322 10.96 5.49 -8.52
C GLY A 322 12.01 4.36 -8.47
N GLU A 323 12.64 4.06 -9.60
CA GLU A 323 13.44 2.83 -9.75
C GLU A 323 14.66 2.77 -8.81
N GLU A 324 14.88 1.59 -8.21
CA GLU A 324 16.08 1.22 -7.45
C GLU A 324 17.38 1.22 -8.29
N GLY A 325 17.30 1.50 -9.60
CA GLY A 325 18.27 1.02 -10.59
C GLY A 325 19.18 2.05 -11.30
N SER A 326 18.84 3.34 -11.36
CA SER A 326 19.47 4.27 -12.33
C SER A 326 20.31 5.41 -11.71
N GLY A 327 19.85 6.06 -10.63
CA GLY A 327 20.61 7.10 -9.92
C GLY A 327 21.18 6.58 -8.59
N ARG A 328 22.49 6.37 -8.48
CA ARG A 328 23.13 5.91 -7.23
C ARG A 328 23.19 6.99 -6.14
N ASN A 329 23.24 8.26 -6.55
CA ASN A 329 23.29 9.43 -5.69
C ASN A 329 22.01 10.23 -5.96
N ARG A 330 20.97 10.01 -5.14
CA ARG A 330 19.78 10.87 -5.10
C ARG A 330 19.93 11.78 -3.89
N GLY A 331 19.77 13.08 -4.09
CA GLY A 331 19.57 14.01 -2.99
C GLY A 331 18.13 13.93 -2.47
N PHE A 332 17.99 14.06 -1.15
CA PHE A 332 16.74 14.21 -0.40
C PHE A 332 16.96 15.29 0.66
N ASP A 333 15.90 15.98 1.08
CA ASP A 333 15.90 16.79 2.30
C ASP A 333 14.48 16.96 2.87
N LEU A 334 14.39 17.51 4.08
CA LEU A 334 13.16 17.75 4.83
C LEU A 334 13.03 19.23 5.20
N GLY A 335 11.82 19.78 5.11
CA GLY A 335 11.51 21.13 5.59
C GLY A 335 10.19 21.65 5.06
N ASP A 336 9.62 22.67 5.71
CA ASP A 336 8.41 23.33 5.24
C ASP A 336 8.70 24.10 3.94
N ILE A 337 8.19 23.65 2.79
CA ILE A 337 8.36 24.37 1.51
C ILE A 337 7.11 25.18 1.12
N ASN A 338 6.07 25.16 1.94
CA ASN A 338 4.74 25.66 1.59
C ASN A 338 4.21 26.74 2.56
N GLY A 339 4.84 26.90 3.73
CA GLY A 339 4.61 27.93 4.73
C GLY A 339 3.48 27.61 5.72
N ASP A 340 3.08 26.34 5.86
CA ASP A 340 2.01 25.93 6.78
C ASP A 340 2.50 25.46 8.17
N GLY A 341 3.82 25.45 8.39
CA GLY A 341 4.48 25.06 9.63
C GLY A 341 4.68 23.55 9.78
N LEU A 342 4.51 22.77 8.70
CA LEU A 342 4.69 21.32 8.67
C LEU A 342 5.91 20.93 7.82
N SER A 343 6.49 19.76 8.06
CA SER A 343 7.70 19.33 7.34
C SER A 343 7.36 18.55 6.07
N ASP A 344 7.63 19.13 4.91
CA ASP A 344 7.52 18.44 3.64
C ASP A 344 8.77 17.57 3.36
N VAL A 345 8.65 16.66 2.39
CA VAL A 345 9.77 15.83 1.90
C VAL A 345 10.08 16.16 0.45
N VAL A 346 11.34 16.47 0.13
CA VAL A 346 11.80 16.69 -1.24
C VAL A 346 12.83 15.64 -1.64
N VAL A 347 12.65 14.99 -2.79
CA VAL A 347 13.53 13.96 -3.33
C VAL A 347 13.85 14.25 -4.79
N SER A 348 15.08 13.99 -5.23
CA SER A 348 15.49 14.14 -6.63
C SER A 348 15.42 12.83 -7.42
N ASP A 349 15.10 12.94 -8.72
CA ASP A 349 15.41 11.93 -9.73
C ASP A 349 16.47 12.46 -10.71
N PRO A 350 17.75 12.08 -10.51
CA PRO A 350 18.86 12.59 -11.30
C PRO A 350 18.81 12.18 -12.77
N GLU A 351 18.24 11.02 -13.12
CA GLU A 351 18.24 10.54 -14.51
C GLU A 351 16.97 10.93 -15.27
N ALA A 352 15.82 11.05 -14.58
CA ALA A 352 14.60 11.59 -15.17
C ALA A 352 14.60 13.13 -15.28
N ALA A 353 15.57 13.81 -14.66
CA ALA A 353 15.61 15.27 -14.48
C ALA A 353 14.33 15.80 -13.81
N GLN A 354 13.99 15.19 -12.67
CA GLN A 354 12.74 15.45 -11.94
C GLN A 354 12.99 15.69 -10.46
N MET A 355 12.05 16.39 -9.83
CA MET A 355 11.94 16.61 -8.39
C MET A 355 10.61 16.03 -7.93
N LEU A 356 10.63 15.22 -6.87
CA LEU A 356 9.43 14.73 -6.20
C LEU A 356 9.27 15.49 -4.90
N VAL A 357 8.04 15.93 -4.63
CA VAL A 357 7.67 16.70 -3.44
C VAL A 357 6.49 15.99 -2.80
N TYR A 358 6.63 15.60 -1.54
CA TYR A 358 5.56 15.05 -0.71
C TYR A 358 5.17 16.13 0.28
N LEU A 359 3.97 16.70 0.11
CA LEU A 359 3.48 17.72 1.01
C LEU A 359 2.85 17.06 2.24
N GLN A 360 3.16 17.57 3.42
CA GLN A 360 2.41 17.23 4.63
C GLN A 360 1.07 17.96 4.60
N THR A 361 0.08 17.43 5.31
CA THR A 361 -1.00 18.28 5.81
C THR A 361 -1.40 17.82 7.20
N LYS A 362 -1.75 18.81 8.02
CA LYS A 362 -2.28 18.61 9.37
C LYS A 362 -3.38 17.54 9.38
N ASP A 363 -3.31 16.66 10.38
CA ASP A 363 -4.25 15.56 10.63
C ASP A 363 -4.31 14.50 9.49
N ARG A 364 -3.62 14.70 8.36
CA ARG A 364 -3.56 13.78 7.21
C ARG A 364 -2.17 13.15 6.98
N GLY A 365 -1.10 13.71 7.57
CA GLY A 365 0.29 13.34 7.26
C GLY A 365 0.68 13.66 5.82
N LEU A 366 1.72 13.01 5.30
CA LEU A 366 2.19 13.19 3.92
C LEU A 366 1.19 12.71 2.86
N ASP A 367 1.20 13.40 1.71
CA ASP A 367 0.55 12.98 0.47
C ASP A 367 1.34 11.89 -0.29
N LEU A 368 0.92 11.56 -1.52
CA LEU A 368 1.53 10.50 -2.33
C LEU A 368 2.74 10.95 -3.16
N GLY A 369 3.15 12.21 -3.05
CA GLY A 369 4.20 12.82 -3.84
C GLY A 369 3.71 13.31 -5.20
N GLN A 370 4.23 14.46 -5.61
CA GLN A 370 4.02 15.05 -6.93
C GLN A 370 5.35 15.32 -7.64
N THR A 371 5.39 15.05 -8.94
CA THR A 371 6.61 15.16 -9.76
C THR A 371 6.66 16.46 -10.56
N TYR A 372 7.77 17.18 -10.45
CA TYR A 372 8.06 18.43 -11.13
C TYR A 372 9.34 18.32 -11.98
N PRO A 373 9.48 19.09 -13.08
CA PRO A 373 10.73 19.14 -13.84
C PRO A 373 11.87 19.78 -13.03
N GLY A 374 13.05 19.17 -13.07
CA GLY A 374 14.28 19.64 -12.41
C GLY A 374 15.48 19.64 -13.35
N LEU A 375 16.68 19.77 -12.79
CA LEU A 375 17.94 19.62 -13.54
C LEU A 375 18.32 18.13 -13.67
N LEU A 376 19.10 17.80 -14.68
CA LEU A 376 19.67 16.47 -14.87
C LEU A 376 20.87 16.27 -13.92
N GLY A 377 20.98 15.11 -13.28
CA GLY A 377 22.10 14.77 -12.40
C GLY A 377 22.16 15.57 -11.10
N VAL A 378 21.01 15.87 -10.49
CA VAL A 378 20.94 16.50 -9.15
C VAL A 378 21.30 15.47 -8.08
N GLU A 379 22.44 15.65 -7.41
CA GLU A 379 22.95 14.69 -6.40
C GLU A 379 22.81 15.20 -4.96
N GLN A 380 22.68 16.52 -4.74
CA GLN A 380 22.53 17.13 -3.43
C GLN A 380 21.36 18.13 -3.43
N LEU A 381 20.57 18.10 -2.34
CA LEU A 381 19.46 19.02 -2.06
C LEU A 381 19.67 19.69 -0.70
N ARG A 382 19.09 20.89 -0.54
CA ARG A 382 18.78 21.51 0.76
C ARG A 382 17.42 22.19 0.74
N VAL A 383 16.69 22.16 1.85
CA VAL A 383 15.48 22.96 2.10
C VAL A 383 15.73 23.89 3.27
N GLU A 384 15.70 25.20 3.04
CA GLU A 384 15.87 26.20 4.10
C GLU A 384 15.21 27.52 3.70
N ASP A 385 14.53 28.19 4.63
CA ASP A 385 14.03 29.55 4.43
C ASP A 385 15.22 30.52 4.47
N VAL A 386 15.67 30.96 3.29
CA VAL A 386 16.78 31.93 3.18
C VAL A 386 16.29 33.38 3.13
N ASN A 387 14.98 33.58 2.96
CA ASN A 387 14.40 34.88 2.61
C ASN A 387 13.63 35.52 3.80
N GLY A 388 13.22 34.71 4.78
CA GLY A 388 12.53 35.08 6.00
C GLY A 388 11.00 35.16 5.87
N ASP A 389 10.39 34.56 4.85
CA ASP A 389 8.93 34.57 4.63
C ASP A 389 8.18 33.37 5.24
N GLY A 390 8.92 32.38 5.76
CA GLY A 390 8.38 31.16 6.35
C GLY A 390 8.26 29.96 5.39
N GLN A 391 8.53 30.13 4.10
CA GLN A 391 8.63 29.03 3.13
C GLN A 391 10.10 28.68 2.85
N GLY A 392 10.42 27.39 2.92
CA GLY A 392 11.73 26.86 2.57
C GLY A 392 11.99 26.89 1.06
N GLU A 393 13.11 27.48 0.67
CA GLU A 393 13.64 27.36 -0.69
C GLU A 393 14.34 26.01 -0.88
N VAL A 394 14.06 25.35 -2.02
CA VAL A 394 14.70 24.11 -2.44
C VAL A 394 15.95 24.43 -3.26
N PHE A 395 17.12 24.23 -2.68
CA PHE A 395 18.40 24.36 -3.36
C PHE A 395 18.84 23.02 -3.95
N VAL A 396 19.37 23.07 -5.18
CA VAL A 396 19.77 21.88 -5.93
C VAL A 396 21.19 22.04 -6.47
N LEU A 397 22.00 20.98 -6.40
CA LEU A 397 23.31 20.89 -7.05
C LEU A 397 23.30 19.80 -8.12
N SER A 398 23.60 20.18 -9.36
CA SER A 398 23.91 19.26 -10.45
C SER A 398 25.40 19.33 -10.81
N GLU A 399 26.16 18.28 -10.50
CA GLU A 399 27.54 18.13 -11.02
C GLU A 399 27.54 17.96 -12.56
N ARG A 400 26.49 17.34 -13.11
CA ARG A 400 26.37 17.01 -14.55
C ARG A 400 26.14 18.24 -15.43
N GLU A 401 25.30 19.16 -14.97
CA GLU A 401 25.08 20.47 -15.62
C GLU A 401 26.02 21.56 -15.09
N LYS A 402 26.71 21.31 -13.97
CA LYS A 402 27.67 22.22 -13.30
C LYS A 402 26.99 23.48 -12.75
N ILE A 403 25.81 23.30 -12.17
CA ILE A 403 24.92 24.37 -11.74
C ILE A 403 24.51 24.12 -10.29
N ILE A 404 24.45 25.21 -9.52
CA ILE A 404 23.62 25.28 -8.32
C ILE A 404 22.39 26.12 -8.69
N GLY A 405 21.20 25.63 -8.35
CA GLY A 405 19.93 26.32 -8.60
C GLY A 405 19.07 26.41 -7.35
N VAL A 406 18.08 27.31 -7.38
CA VAL A 406 17.08 27.46 -6.33
C VAL A 406 15.65 27.42 -6.90
N SER A 407 14.78 26.68 -6.25
CA SER A 407 13.35 26.53 -6.56
C SER A 407 12.52 26.92 -5.34
N SER A 408 11.47 27.71 -5.54
CA SER A 408 10.40 27.93 -4.55
C SER A 408 9.11 27.23 -4.99
N LEU A 409 8.20 26.98 -4.06
CA LEU A 409 6.83 26.57 -4.34
C LEU A 409 5.96 27.82 -4.62
N ASP A 410 5.11 27.81 -5.65
CA ASP A 410 4.04 28.80 -5.85
C ASP A 410 2.77 28.06 -6.28
N LYS A 411 1.64 28.29 -5.59
CA LYS A 411 0.32 27.68 -5.89
C LYS A 411 0.39 26.16 -6.12
N GLN A 412 0.98 25.44 -5.16
CA GLN A 412 1.19 23.98 -5.24
C GLN A 412 1.98 23.54 -6.48
N ARG A 413 2.93 24.37 -6.95
CA ARG A 413 3.86 23.99 -8.02
C ARG A 413 5.28 24.35 -7.65
N LEU A 414 6.17 23.37 -7.65
CA LEU A 414 7.60 23.63 -7.55
C LEU A 414 8.06 24.31 -8.86
N SER A 415 8.69 25.47 -8.71
CA SER A 415 9.28 26.21 -9.83
C SER A 415 10.50 25.47 -10.39
N PHE A 416 10.81 25.65 -11.67
CA PHE A 416 12.03 25.09 -12.26
C PHE A 416 13.26 25.81 -11.66
N PRO A 417 14.36 25.10 -11.31
CA PRO A 417 15.50 25.70 -10.62
C PRO A 417 16.09 26.91 -11.34
N LYS A 418 16.11 28.06 -10.65
CA LYS A 418 16.75 29.30 -11.10
C LYS A 418 18.25 29.20 -10.85
N VAL A 419 19.05 29.32 -11.90
CA VAL A 419 20.52 29.22 -11.84
C VAL A 419 21.12 30.34 -10.97
N LEU A 420 21.97 29.97 -10.02
CA LEU A 420 22.69 30.91 -9.16
C LEU A 420 24.02 31.37 -9.80
N PRO A 421 24.50 32.60 -9.51
CA PRO A 421 25.70 33.18 -10.12
C PRO A 421 27.02 32.65 -9.51
N ILE A 422 27.22 31.33 -9.57
CA ILE A 422 28.43 30.65 -9.08
C ILE A 422 29.64 30.82 -10.01
N LYS A 423 30.86 30.58 -9.49
CA LYS A 423 32.10 30.55 -10.30
C LYS A 423 32.80 29.19 -10.18
N GLY A 424 33.10 28.58 -11.32
CA GLY A 424 33.76 27.27 -11.42
C GLY A 424 32.77 26.11 -11.53
N GLU A 425 33.29 24.88 -11.52
CA GLU A 425 32.48 23.65 -11.55
C GLU A 425 32.15 23.27 -10.08
N PRO A 426 30.89 23.34 -9.62
CA PRO A 426 30.54 23.08 -8.21
C PRO A 426 30.65 21.59 -7.87
N LEU A 427 30.96 21.28 -6.61
CA LEU A 427 31.19 19.92 -6.11
C LEU A 427 30.34 19.55 -4.88
N ALA A 428 30.11 20.51 -4.01
CA ALA A 428 29.26 20.38 -2.82
C ALA A 428 28.88 21.78 -2.33
N PHE A 429 27.72 21.91 -1.70
CA PHE A 429 27.28 23.14 -1.06
C PHE A 429 26.69 22.88 0.33
N GLU A 430 26.52 23.94 1.11
CA GLU A 430 25.79 23.93 2.39
C GLU A 430 25.26 25.36 2.67
N LEU A 431 24.21 25.49 3.46
CA LEU A 431 23.59 26.77 3.83
C LEU A 431 23.92 27.12 5.28
N ALA A 432 24.55 28.26 5.56
CA ALA A 432 24.84 28.70 6.93
C ALA A 432 25.03 30.22 7.01
N ASP A 433 24.60 30.83 8.12
CA ASP A 433 24.79 32.26 8.41
C ASP A 433 26.27 32.57 8.72
N LEU A 434 26.91 33.37 7.86
CA LEU A 434 28.34 33.74 7.94
C LEU A 434 28.60 35.10 8.60
N ASP A 435 27.58 35.95 8.77
CA ASP A 435 27.76 37.31 9.27
C ASP A 435 26.92 37.66 10.53
N GLY A 436 26.05 36.74 10.95
CA GLY A 436 25.18 36.84 12.12
C GLY A 436 23.91 37.63 11.84
N ASN A 437 23.36 37.56 10.62
CA ASN A 437 22.16 38.29 10.20
C ASN A 437 20.86 37.46 10.29
N HIS A 438 20.95 36.16 10.61
CA HIS A 438 19.86 35.18 10.61
C HIS A 438 19.23 34.90 9.23
N SER A 439 19.99 35.07 8.14
CA SER A 439 19.65 34.71 6.77
C SER A 439 20.82 33.92 6.15
N PRO A 440 20.71 32.58 5.99
CA PRO A 440 21.87 31.77 5.65
C PRO A 440 22.48 32.08 4.28
N GLU A 441 23.80 32.21 4.22
CA GLU A 441 24.55 32.25 2.98
C GLU A 441 24.70 30.85 2.36
N LEU A 442 24.70 30.78 1.03
CA LEU A 442 25.01 29.56 0.29
C LEU A 442 26.53 29.44 0.14
N ILE A 443 27.11 28.50 0.88
CA ILE A 443 28.53 28.19 0.86
C ILE A 443 28.75 27.01 -0.09
N TYR A 444 29.72 27.10 -0.99
CA TYR A 444 29.99 26.03 -1.95
C TYR A 444 31.48 25.87 -2.23
N VAL A 445 31.88 24.66 -2.57
CA VAL A 445 33.22 24.36 -3.08
C VAL A 445 33.12 24.11 -4.57
N ALA A 446 33.92 24.85 -5.33
CA ALA A 446 33.99 24.70 -6.78
C ALA A 446 35.42 24.57 -7.26
N LYS A 447 35.58 23.81 -8.36
CA LYS A 447 36.81 23.72 -9.13
C LYS A 447 36.94 24.93 -10.04
N VAL A 448 37.94 25.76 -9.78
CA VAL A 448 38.21 27.01 -10.49
C VAL A 448 39.54 26.89 -11.22
N GLY A 449 39.55 27.19 -12.53
CA GLY A 449 40.73 27.12 -13.40
C GLY A 449 40.43 26.49 -14.75
N ASP A 450 41.47 26.05 -15.44
CA ASP A 450 41.39 25.42 -16.77
C ASP A 450 42.04 24.01 -16.80
N LYS A 451 42.23 23.45 -18.00
CA LYS A 451 42.88 22.13 -18.17
C LYS A 451 44.39 22.13 -17.90
N ARG A 452 45.03 23.30 -17.73
CA ARG A 452 46.47 23.47 -17.47
C ARG A 452 46.76 23.71 -15.99
N GLY A 453 45.80 24.26 -15.25
CA GLY A 453 45.84 24.34 -13.80
C GLY A 453 44.47 24.70 -13.21
N TYR A 454 44.08 23.99 -12.15
CA TYR A 454 42.86 24.26 -11.39
C TYR A 454 43.11 24.12 -9.89
N THR A 455 42.25 24.77 -9.11
CA THR A 455 42.23 24.76 -7.65
C THR A 455 40.80 24.55 -7.16
N PHE A 456 40.61 23.92 -6.00
CA PHE A 456 39.29 23.83 -5.37
C PHE A 456 39.17 24.97 -4.35
N GLN A 457 38.20 25.84 -4.57
CA GLN A 457 38.02 27.09 -3.83
C GLN A 457 36.69 27.07 -3.10
N LEU A 458 36.73 27.37 -1.80
CA LEU A 458 35.55 27.69 -1.00
C LEU A 458 35.07 29.09 -1.38
N GLN A 459 33.79 29.20 -1.72
CA GLN A 459 33.12 30.43 -2.13
C GLN A 459 31.77 30.52 -1.43
N ALA A 460 31.17 31.71 -1.39
CA ALA A 460 29.83 31.89 -0.85
C ALA A 460 29.01 32.90 -1.66
N LEU A 461 27.70 32.71 -1.68
CA LEU A 461 26.72 33.66 -2.20
C LEU A 461 25.79 34.09 -1.06
N ARG A 462 25.36 35.35 -1.09
CA ARG A 462 24.35 35.91 -0.19
C ARG A 462 23.12 36.35 -0.98
N LEU A 463 21.95 36.29 -0.34
CA LEU A 463 20.72 36.87 -0.85
C LEU A 463 20.67 38.37 -0.49
N ASN A 464 20.47 39.24 -1.48
CA ASN A 464 20.25 40.66 -1.25
C ASN A 464 18.76 40.95 -1.04
N LYS A 465 18.46 42.11 -0.41
CA LYS A 465 17.09 42.58 -0.14
C LYS A 465 16.19 42.83 -1.36
N ASP A 466 16.75 42.78 -2.57
CA ASP A 466 16.03 42.85 -3.84
C ASP A 466 15.74 41.46 -4.45
N GLY A 467 16.05 40.38 -3.72
CA GLY A 467 15.93 38.99 -4.18
C GLY A 467 17.07 38.53 -5.10
N SER A 468 18.09 39.36 -5.34
CA SER A 468 19.23 38.97 -6.18
C SER A 468 20.32 38.27 -5.36
N TRP A 469 20.92 37.23 -5.94
CA TRP A 469 22.10 36.58 -5.37
C TRP A 469 23.38 37.31 -5.79
N SER A 470 24.30 37.51 -4.85
CA SER A 470 25.61 38.10 -5.11
C SER A 470 26.72 37.38 -4.33
N GLU A 471 27.95 37.47 -4.82
CA GLU A 471 29.13 36.91 -4.14
C GLU A 471 29.33 37.51 -2.75
N TYR A 472 29.41 36.65 -1.73
CA TYR A 472 29.84 37.02 -0.38
C TYR A 472 31.38 37.08 -0.35
N GLN A 473 31.93 38.24 -0.01
CA GLN A 473 33.36 38.48 0.05
C GLN A 473 33.90 38.14 1.44
N PHE A 474 34.64 37.03 1.56
CA PHE A 474 35.34 36.70 2.80
C PHE A 474 36.35 37.80 3.19
N PRO A 475 36.57 38.08 4.50
CA PRO A 475 37.49 39.12 4.95
C PRO A 475 38.95 38.95 4.48
N SER A 476 39.36 37.73 4.18
CA SER A 476 40.59 37.41 3.44
C SER A 476 40.44 36.11 2.66
N ALA A 477 41.48 35.67 1.96
CA ALA A 477 41.42 34.49 1.10
C ALA A 477 41.09 33.21 1.88
N ALA A 478 40.00 32.55 1.50
CA ALA A 478 39.60 31.24 2.03
C ALA A 478 40.67 30.16 1.76
N PRO A 479 40.76 29.12 2.61
CA PRO A 479 41.74 28.06 2.45
C PRO A 479 41.51 27.27 1.16
N ASN A 480 42.60 26.90 0.49
CA ASN A 480 42.54 25.93 -0.59
C ASN A 480 42.09 24.57 -0.04
N LEU A 481 41.16 23.94 -0.74
CA LEU A 481 40.65 22.61 -0.39
C LEU A 481 41.16 21.55 -1.38
N ASP A 482 40.95 20.28 -1.04
CA ASP A 482 40.99 19.21 -2.03
C ASP A 482 39.61 19.17 -2.76
N SER A 483 39.26 18.07 -3.42
CA SER A 483 37.94 17.88 -4.04
C SER A 483 36.97 17.21 -3.05
N PRO A 484 36.16 17.96 -2.25
CA PRO A 484 35.14 17.33 -1.42
C PRO A 484 34.04 16.73 -2.29
N LYS A 485 33.25 15.84 -1.69
CA LYS A 485 32.04 15.23 -2.24
C LYS A 485 30.77 15.51 -1.45
N SER A 486 30.91 15.99 -0.23
CA SER A 486 29.81 16.50 0.58
C SER A 486 30.35 17.49 1.60
N LEU A 487 29.48 18.43 1.99
CA LEU A 487 29.65 19.32 3.13
C LEU A 487 28.48 19.03 4.08
N VAL A 488 28.75 19.06 5.38
CA VAL A 488 27.75 18.88 6.43
C VAL A 488 27.96 19.97 7.48
N LYS A 489 26.94 20.77 7.78
CA LYS A 489 26.99 21.78 8.85
C LYS A 489 26.79 21.17 10.25
N LEU A 490 27.54 21.65 11.24
CA LEU A 490 27.37 21.34 12.66
C LEU A 490 28.03 22.40 13.56
N ASP A 491 27.41 22.77 14.68
CA ASP A 491 28.04 23.59 15.73
C ASP A 491 28.88 22.68 16.64
N ALA A 492 30.03 22.24 16.13
CA ALA A 492 30.86 21.26 16.82
C ALA A 492 31.55 21.85 18.06
N ASN A 493 31.58 23.18 18.23
CA ASN A 493 32.28 23.86 19.31
C ASN A 493 31.34 24.37 20.43
N GLY A 494 30.10 24.75 20.10
CA GLY A 494 29.05 25.21 21.01
C GLY A 494 28.95 26.73 21.15
N ASP A 495 29.36 27.50 20.13
CA ASP A 495 29.29 28.97 20.11
C ASP A 495 28.09 29.52 19.31
N GLY A 496 27.25 28.64 18.75
CA GLY A 496 26.11 29.00 17.91
C GLY A 496 26.47 29.30 16.46
N ILE A 497 27.70 28.98 16.03
CA ILE A 497 28.19 29.18 14.67
C ILE A 497 28.54 27.83 14.07
N TYR A 498 27.93 27.50 12.94
CA TYR A 498 28.17 26.22 12.28
C TYR A 498 29.59 26.14 11.70
N GLU A 499 30.27 25.03 11.94
CA GLU A 499 31.39 24.57 11.12
C GLU A 499 30.92 23.69 9.97
N LEU A 500 31.75 23.53 8.93
CA LEU A 500 31.52 22.56 7.86
C LEU A 500 32.47 21.37 7.98
N MET A 501 31.91 20.17 8.07
CA MET A 501 32.64 18.93 7.87
C MET A 501 32.70 18.59 6.37
N ALA A 502 33.89 18.65 5.79
CA ALA A 502 34.14 18.37 4.38
C ALA A 502 34.61 16.92 4.17
N PHE A 503 33.82 16.14 3.42
CA PHE A 503 34.09 14.74 3.10
C PHE A 503 34.76 14.59 1.74
N TYR A 504 35.75 13.70 1.64
CA TYR A 504 36.55 13.51 0.41
C TYR A 504 36.38 12.13 -0.23
N GLY A 505 35.30 11.42 0.13
CA GLY A 505 35.07 10.02 -0.20
C GLY A 505 35.69 9.04 0.80
N LEU A 506 35.37 7.75 0.63
CA LEU A 506 35.89 6.67 1.47
C LEU A 506 37.42 6.58 1.37
N SER A 507 38.07 6.12 2.45
CA SER A 507 39.53 6.10 2.64
C SER A 507 40.18 7.48 2.87
N ARG A 508 39.40 8.52 3.22
CA ARG A 508 39.93 9.84 3.62
C ARG A 508 39.11 10.48 4.73
N SER A 509 39.71 10.69 5.89
CA SER A 509 39.08 11.37 7.02
C SER A 509 38.57 12.76 6.62
N PRO A 510 37.37 13.15 7.08
CA PRO A 510 36.84 14.47 6.82
C PRO A 510 37.69 15.55 7.50
N LYS A 511 37.71 16.74 6.89
CA LYS A 511 38.37 17.93 7.46
C LYS A 511 37.28 18.91 7.93
N MET A 512 37.59 19.68 8.97
CA MET A 512 36.68 20.71 9.48
C MET A 512 37.05 22.07 8.90
N ILE A 513 36.05 22.89 8.61
CA ILE A 513 36.20 24.28 8.19
C ILE A 513 35.43 25.13 9.20
N THR A 514 36.12 25.97 9.98
CA THR A 514 35.43 26.91 10.88
C THR A 514 34.86 28.08 10.08
N LEU A 515 33.65 28.53 10.45
CA LEU A 515 32.97 29.66 9.79
C LEU A 515 32.73 30.83 10.77
N THR A 516 33.74 31.22 11.55
CA THR A 516 33.58 32.27 12.57
C THR A 516 33.03 33.59 11.98
N PRO A 517 32.01 34.23 12.59
CA PRO A 517 31.34 35.38 11.99
C PRO A 517 32.30 36.53 11.73
N LYS A 518 32.21 37.10 10.52
CA LYS A 518 33.04 38.24 10.09
C LYS A 518 34.55 37.93 10.15
N GLN A 519 34.93 36.66 10.11
CA GLN A 519 36.31 36.18 9.99
C GLN A 519 36.48 35.33 8.72
N THR A 520 37.72 34.94 8.43
CA THR A 520 38.04 34.09 7.28
C THR A 520 37.94 32.62 7.68
N PRO A 521 37.29 31.76 6.86
CA PRO A 521 37.22 30.33 7.16
C PRO A 521 38.61 29.70 7.35
N GLN A 522 38.74 28.73 8.26
CA GLN A 522 40.03 28.05 8.50
C GLN A 522 39.89 26.55 8.43
N LEU A 523 40.86 25.90 7.75
CA LEU A 523 40.89 24.45 7.59
C LEU A 523 41.56 23.81 8.81
N ILE A 524 40.77 23.09 9.60
CA ILE A 524 41.20 22.31 10.76
C ILE A 524 41.24 20.83 10.35
N THR A 525 42.29 20.13 10.76
CA THR A 525 42.38 18.66 10.66
C THR A 525 42.21 18.09 12.05
N PRO A 526 41.03 17.53 12.41
CA PRO A 526 40.84 16.92 13.71
C PRO A 526 41.83 15.79 13.98
N SER A 527 42.22 15.62 15.24
CA SER A 527 43.08 14.52 15.69
C SER A 527 42.37 13.68 16.77
N GLY A 528 43.11 12.88 17.55
CA GLY A 528 42.53 12.01 18.61
C GLY A 528 42.48 10.51 18.29
N GLY A 529 42.96 10.07 17.12
CA GLY A 529 43.15 8.64 16.82
C GLY A 529 41.86 7.85 16.51
N ILE A 530 40.70 8.50 16.48
CA ILE A 530 39.46 7.92 15.97
C ILE A 530 39.49 8.00 14.44
N ASN A 531 39.37 6.85 13.77
CA ASN A 531 39.32 6.81 12.31
C ASN A 531 37.87 7.04 11.82
N LEU A 532 37.70 8.04 10.95
CA LEU A 532 36.46 8.41 10.28
C LEU A 532 36.51 8.18 8.75
N ASP A 533 37.60 7.61 8.21
CA ASP A 533 37.86 7.36 6.78
C ASP A 533 36.77 6.52 6.06
N GLU A 534 36.03 5.69 6.81
CA GLU A 534 35.03 4.76 6.29
C GLU A 534 33.59 5.26 6.45
N ILE A 535 33.38 6.43 7.07
CA ILE A 535 32.05 6.98 7.34
C ILE A 535 31.53 7.73 6.12
N LYS A 536 30.28 7.47 5.77
CA LYS A 536 29.55 8.18 4.71
C LYS A 536 28.89 9.42 5.31
N PRO A 537 28.89 10.59 4.64
CA PRO A 537 28.18 11.78 5.14
C PRO A 537 26.73 11.50 5.53
N GLU A 538 26.05 10.69 4.72
CA GLU A 538 24.62 10.35 4.83
C GLU A 538 24.31 9.40 6.00
N SER A 539 25.35 8.79 6.60
CA SER A 539 25.23 7.89 7.76
C SER A 539 25.44 8.59 9.11
N ILE A 540 25.69 9.90 9.10
CA ILE A 540 25.93 10.70 10.31
C ILE A 540 24.62 11.35 10.74
N PHE A 541 24.27 11.13 12.00
CA PHE A 541 23.22 11.91 12.66
C PHE A 541 23.86 12.96 13.58
N ILE A 542 23.34 14.19 13.54
CA ILE A 542 23.83 15.32 14.33
C ILE A 542 22.76 15.68 15.36
N GLY A 543 23.19 16.00 16.58
CA GLY A 543 22.30 16.58 17.58
C GLY A 543 23.05 17.10 18.80
N GLY A 544 22.36 17.92 19.60
CA GLY A 544 22.90 18.44 20.85
C GLY A 544 22.36 19.84 21.18
N PRO A 545 21.70 20.06 22.33
CA PRO A 545 20.94 21.29 22.59
C PRO A 545 21.80 22.55 22.87
N LYS A 546 23.13 22.45 22.80
CA LYS A 546 24.11 23.54 23.10
C LYS A 546 25.44 23.43 22.36
N ARG A 547 25.69 22.29 21.73
CA ARG A 547 26.93 21.87 21.08
C ARG A 547 26.61 20.56 20.42
N ASP A 548 26.88 20.47 19.13
CA ASP A 548 26.62 19.26 18.37
C ASP A 548 27.61 18.16 18.73
N TRP A 549 27.05 16.97 18.95
CA TRP A 549 27.74 15.70 18.87
C TRP A 549 27.27 14.98 17.61
N ILE A 550 28.11 14.08 17.11
CA ILE A 550 27.78 13.23 15.96
C ILE A 550 27.58 11.79 16.39
N LEU A 551 26.57 11.13 15.86
CA LEU A 551 26.40 9.67 15.91
C LEU A 551 26.92 9.07 14.61
N THR A 552 27.85 8.12 14.74
CA THR A 552 28.48 7.44 13.61
C THR A 552 28.38 5.93 13.76
N ALA A 553 27.81 5.24 12.77
CA ALA A 553 27.73 3.79 12.72
C ALA A 553 29.01 3.17 12.11
N GLN A 554 29.51 2.09 12.71
CA GLN A 554 30.69 1.35 12.23
C GLN A 554 30.55 -0.14 12.61
N ASN A 555 30.59 -1.04 11.62
CA ASN A 555 30.51 -2.50 11.82
C ASN A 555 29.27 -2.92 12.63
N ASN A 556 29.44 -3.34 13.89
CA ASN A 556 28.35 -3.79 14.77
C ASN A 556 28.04 -2.81 15.92
N PHE A 557 28.52 -1.56 15.83
CA PHE A 557 28.28 -0.55 16.86
C PHE A 557 28.02 0.84 16.26
N ALA A 558 27.51 1.75 17.08
CA ALA A 558 27.53 3.18 16.83
C ALA A 558 28.23 3.92 17.97
N ARG A 559 28.78 5.10 17.70
CA ARG A 559 29.46 5.96 18.68
C ARG A 559 28.92 7.36 18.65
N ARG A 560 28.75 7.97 19.83
CA ARG A 560 28.54 9.41 20.00
C ARG A 560 29.90 10.08 20.15
N LEU A 561 30.24 11.03 19.29
CA LEU A 561 31.52 11.73 19.26
C LEU A 561 31.36 13.24 19.47
N ILE A 562 32.31 13.85 20.19
CA ILE A 562 32.45 15.31 20.34
C ILE A 562 33.85 15.77 19.94
N LEU A 563 34.02 17.03 19.53
CA LEU A 563 35.28 17.59 18.99
C LEU A 563 36.20 18.28 20.02
N ASN A 564 35.91 18.19 21.33
CA ASN A 564 36.61 18.82 22.45
C ASN A 564 37.04 20.31 22.23
N SER A 565 38.12 20.80 22.84
CA SER A 565 38.67 22.16 22.62
C SER A 565 40.01 22.18 21.85
N ASP A 566 40.67 21.03 21.75
CA ASP A 566 41.97 20.84 21.12
C ASP A 566 41.83 20.31 19.67
N ASN A 567 40.61 20.38 19.12
CA ASN A 567 40.19 19.78 17.86
C ASN A 567 40.45 18.26 17.81
N GLN A 568 40.03 17.54 18.85
CA GLN A 568 40.17 16.08 18.95
C GLN A 568 38.80 15.41 19.08
N TRP A 569 38.56 14.40 18.25
CA TRP A 569 37.39 13.55 18.39
C TRP A 569 37.51 12.68 19.64
N GLN A 570 36.49 12.73 20.49
CA GLN A 570 36.38 11.93 21.71
C GLN A 570 35.08 11.12 21.69
N VAL A 571 35.17 9.82 22.02
CA VAL A 571 33.98 8.96 22.21
C VAL A 571 33.34 9.30 23.55
N VAL A 572 32.07 9.73 23.53
CA VAL A 572 31.26 9.96 24.73
C VAL A 572 30.52 8.68 25.14
N ASP A 573 29.86 8.04 24.17
CA ASP A 573 29.10 6.79 24.34
C ASP A 573 29.39 5.83 23.18
N GLN A 574 29.24 4.52 23.42
CA GLN A 574 29.21 3.47 22.39
C GLN A 574 28.01 2.54 22.59
N PHE A 575 27.29 2.30 21.49
CA PHE A 575 26.08 1.50 21.42
C PHE A 575 26.37 0.25 20.60
N ASN A 576 26.16 -0.95 21.15
CA ASN A 576 26.59 -2.20 20.51
C ASN A 576 25.40 -3.07 20.12
N ALA A 577 25.40 -3.61 18.90
CA ALA A 577 24.54 -4.72 18.53
C ALA A 577 25.25 -6.04 18.94
N PRO A 578 24.59 -6.91 19.74
CA PRO A 578 25.26 -8.05 20.37
C PRO A 578 25.51 -9.25 19.46
N GLU A 579 24.83 -9.38 18.32
CA GLU A 579 24.92 -10.55 17.44
C GLU A 579 26.08 -10.48 16.44
N SER A 580 26.67 -11.64 16.15
CA SER A 580 27.78 -11.78 15.20
C SER A 580 27.45 -11.48 13.74
N LYS A 581 26.15 -11.38 13.40
CA LYS A 581 25.66 -10.97 12.07
C LYS A 581 25.30 -9.48 11.99
N ALA A 582 25.30 -8.75 13.10
CA ALA A 582 24.88 -7.37 13.12
C ALA A 582 25.77 -6.49 12.23
N ARG A 583 25.14 -5.64 11.43
CA ARG A 583 25.80 -4.63 10.60
C ARG A 583 25.02 -3.32 10.70
N VAL A 584 25.43 -2.49 11.65
CA VAL A 584 24.87 -1.16 11.90
C VAL A 584 25.42 -0.20 10.86
N GLU A 585 24.55 0.36 10.01
CA GLU A 585 24.93 1.28 8.92
C GLU A 585 24.46 2.72 9.18
N GLY A 586 23.61 2.93 10.18
CA GLY A 586 23.17 4.25 10.65
C GLY A 586 22.75 4.20 12.12
N ALA A 587 22.74 5.36 12.78
CA ALA A 587 22.22 5.51 14.14
C ALA A 587 21.58 6.89 14.33
N VAL A 588 20.45 6.96 15.03
CA VAL A 588 19.66 8.18 15.27
C VAL A 588 19.36 8.32 16.77
N ASN A 589 19.25 9.55 17.26
CA ASN A 589 18.72 9.85 18.59
C ASN A 589 17.36 10.55 18.44
N ILE A 590 16.33 10.02 19.09
CA ILE A 590 14.94 10.44 18.89
C ILE A 590 14.09 10.02 20.10
N ASP A 591 13.20 10.89 20.58
CA ASP A 591 12.16 10.51 21.55
C ASP A 591 11.03 9.79 20.81
N LEU A 592 10.91 8.48 20.99
CA LEU A 592 9.86 7.68 20.33
C LEU A 592 8.65 7.41 21.24
N ASP A 593 8.79 7.60 22.55
CA ASP A 593 7.81 7.16 23.54
C ASP A 593 7.14 8.31 24.33
N GLY A 594 7.62 9.53 24.14
CA GLY A 594 7.15 10.76 24.77
C GLY A 594 7.62 10.90 26.23
N GLN A 595 8.69 10.21 26.63
CA GLN A 595 9.27 10.34 27.97
C GLN A 595 10.65 11.02 27.92
N PRO A 596 11.05 11.77 28.97
CA PRO A 596 12.34 12.45 28.97
C PRO A 596 13.53 11.49 28.86
N GLY A 597 14.29 11.60 27.76
CA GLY A 597 15.57 10.90 27.57
C GLY A 597 15.60 10.03 26.33
N ASP A 598 15.64 10.70 25.17
CA ASP A 598 15.67 10.21 23.80
C ASP A 598 16.31 8.83 23.62
N GLU A 599 15.60 7.92 22.93
CA GLU A 599 16.10 6.62 22.53
C GLU A 599 17.23 6.74 21.48
N ILE A 600 18.07 5.70 21.41
CA ILE A 600 19.06 5.52 20.34
C ILE A 600 18.57 4.39 19.44
N VAL A 601 18.29 4.70 18.18
CA VAL A 601 17.89 3.72 17.17
C VAL A 601 19.13 3.33 16.35
N LEU A 602 19.47 2.05 16.36
CA LEU A 602 20.50 1.47 15.49
C LEU A 602 19.84 0.82 14.27
N ILE A 603 20.28 1.19 13.06
CA ILE A 603 19.78 0.64 11.80
C ILE A 603 20.69 -0.53 11.40
N ASP A 604 20.25 -1.76 11.72
CA ASP A 604 21.03 -3.00 11.57
C ASP A 604 20.58 -3.76 10.31
N LEU A 605 21.28 -3.50 9.20
CA LEU A 605 21.05 -4.17 7.91
C LEU A 605 21.63 -5.61 7.87
N GLY A 606 22.29 -6.06 8.93
CA GLY A 606 22.83 -7.41 9.05
C GLY A 606 21.79 -8.42 9.52
N VAL A 607 20.85 -7.97 10.35
CA VAL A 607 19.65 -8.74 10.75
C VAL A 607 18.32 -8.17 10.24
N GLN A 608 18.35 -7.08 9.46
CA GLN A 608 17.18 -6.43 8.85
C GLN A 608 16.21 -5.82 9.87
N LYS A 609 16.75 -5.13 10.89
CA LYS A 609 15.98 -4.53 11.99
C LYS A 609 16.46 -3.15 12.40
N LEU A 610 15.53 -2.35 12.93
CA LEU A 610 15.85 -1.24 13.83
C LEU A 610 15.91 -1.76 15.26
N ARG A 611 16.98 -1.40 15.98
CA ARG A 611 17.13 -1.73 17.40
C ARG A 611 17.03 -0.46 18.22
N ILE A 612 16.00 -0.37 19.04
CA ILE A 612 15.71 0.81 19.84
C ILE A 612 16.29 0.57 21.24
N LEU A 613 17.29 1.38 21.61
CA LEU A 613 17.93 1.37 22.91
C LEU A 613 17.38 2.50 23.77
N ARG A 614 16.89 2.16 24.97
CA ARG A 614 16.36 3.13 25.94
C ARG A 614 17.36 3.40 27.05
N LYS A 615 17.41 4.63 27.55
CA LYS A 615 18.28 5.01 28.67
C LYS A 615 17.67 4.59 30.02
N GLU A 616 18.33 3.66 30.71
CA GLU A 616 17.92 3.15 32.01
C GLU A 616 19.06 3.28 33.03
N SER A 617 18.85 4.03 34.13
CA SER A 617 19.87 4.25 35.16
C SER A 617 21.22 4.73 34.58
N ASN A 618 21.15 5.68 33.64
CA ASN A 618 22.27 6.24 32.86
C ASN A 618 22.99 5.28 31.89
N VAL A 619 22.45 4.08 31.62
CA VAL A 619 23.00 3.16 30.61
C VAL A 619 21.93 2.85 29.56
N TYR A 620 22.28 2.88 28.28
CA TYR A 620 21.36 2.48 27.22
C TYR A 620 21.24 0.96 27.15
N ARG A 621 20.01 0.43 27.15
CA ARG A 621 19.70 -1.00 27.06
C ARG A 621 18.71 -1.27 25.91
N PRO A 622 18.76 -2.45 25.26
CA PRO A 622 17.75 -2.84 24.28
C PRO A 622 16.35 -2.80 24.87
N TRP A 623 15.42 -2.14 24.17
CA TRP A 623 14.04 -1.96 24.61
C TRP A 623 13.02 -2.52 23.62
N LYS A 624 13.15 -2.19 22.33
CA LYS A 624 12.26 -2.65 21.26
C LYS A 624 13.06 -2.96 19.99
N GLU A 625 12.50 -3.81 19.14
CA GLU A 625 12.97 -4.03 17.77
C GLU A 625 11.81 -3.81 16.79
N VAL A 626 12.14 -3.30 15.61
CA VAL A 626 11.21 -3.15 14.46
C VAL A 626 11.84 -3.86 13.28
N GLU A 627 11.08 -4.74 12.62
CA GLU A 627 11.56 -5.45 11.43
C GLU A 627 11.36 -4.55 10.20
N ILE A 628 12.40 -4.44 9.36
CA ILE A 628 12.41 -3.57 8.16
C ILE A 628 12.68 -4.34 6.86
N GLY A 629 12.99 -5.64 6.96
CA GLY A 629 13.27 -6.50 5.81
C GLY A 629 14.47 -6.04 4.97
N GLU A 630 14.44 -6.33 3.67
CA GLU A 630 15.46 -5.91 2.71
C GLU A 630 15.32 -4.41 2.34
N PHE A 631 15.41 -3.53 3.34
CA PHE A 631 15.33 -2.08 3.12
C PHE A 631 16.63 -1.52 2.50
N PRO A 632 16.57 -0.81 1.35
CA PRO A 632 17.75 -0.36 0.62
C PRO A 632 18.35 0.95 1.18
N PHE A 633 18.64 0.97 2.48
CA PHE A 633 19.04 2.14 3.29
C PHE A 633 20.17 3.00 2.70
N LEU A 634 20.02 4.33 2.84
CA LEU A 634 21.01 5.37 2.51
C LEU A 634 21.29 6.31 3.69
N SER A 635 20.23 6.88 4.30
CA SER A 635 20.33 7.84 5.41
C SER A 635 19.14 7.73 6.37
N ALA A 636 19.28 8.34 7.55
CA ALA A 636 18.19 8.47 8.52
C ALA A 636 18.08 9.91 9.03
N HIS A 637 16.85 10.42 9.10
CA HIS A 637 16.50 11.78 9.48
C HIS A 637 15.37 11.76 10.51
N VAL A 638 15.10 12.92 11.11
CA VAL A 638 14.06 13.11 12.12
C VAL A 638 13.24 14.35 11.79
N ALA A 639 11.93 14.20 11.69
CA ALA A 639 10.96 15.29 11.51
C ALA A 639 9.57 14.82 11.97
N ASP A 640 8.69 15.74 12.35
CA ASP A 640 7.26 15.42 12.53
C ASP A 640 6.60 15.34 11.15
N LEU A 641 6.14 14.15 10.74
CA LEU A 641 5.54 13.90 9.42
C LEU A 641 4.06 13.47 9.51
N ASN A 642 3.43 13.61 10.68
CA ASN A 642 2.01 13.37 10.90
C ASN A 642 1.24 14.60 11.47
N GLY A 643 1.95 15.57 12.05
CA GLY A 643 1.44 16.81 12.63
C GLY A 643 1.15 16.76 14.14
N ASP A 644 1.56 15.70 14.85
CA ASP A 644 1.26 15.48 16.27
C ASP A 644 2.26 16.13 17.25
N ASN A 645 3.22 16.90 16.71
CA ASN A 645 4.30 17.60 17.40
C ASN A 645 5.31 16.66 18.09
N ARG A 646 5.43 15.42 17.60
CA ARG A 646 6.49 14.50 18.00
C ARG A 646 7.42 14.21 16.82
N PRO A 647 8.71 13.96 17.07
CA PRO A 647 9.63 13.57 16.03
C PRO A 647 9.35 12.14 15.54
N ASP A 648 9.22 11.96 14.23
CA ASP A 648 9.19 10.65 13.58
C ASP A 648 10.56 10.30 12.99
N LEU A 649 10.88 9.01 12.93
CA LEU A 649 12.11 8.53 12.31
C LEU A 649 11.88 8.27 10.82
N VAL A 650 12.64 8.95 9.98
CA VAL A 650 12.62 8.80 8.52
C VAL A 650 13.84 8.02 8.07
N LEU A 651 13.64 6.99 7.26
CA LEU A 651 14.72 6.22 6.62
C LEU A 651 14.63 6.41 5.11
N PHE A 652 15.61 7.06 4.50
CA PHE A 652 15.71 7.12 3.04
C PHE A 652 16.44 5.88 2.52
N GLY A 653 15.90 5.28 1.47
CA GLY A 653 16.52 4.17 0.75
C GLY A 653 16.62 4.46 -0.75
N ARG A 654 17.05 3.47 -1.53
CA ARG A 654 17.01 3.56 -3.00
C ARG A 654 15.58 3.32 -3.50
N GLY A 655 14.96 4.35 -4.06
CA GLY A 655 13.64 4.27 -4.70
C GLY A 655 12.43 4.35 -3.76
N GLN A 656 12.65 4.34 -2.44
CA GLN A 656 11.61 4.47 -1.42
C GLN A 656 12.17 5.07 -0.12
N PHE A 657 11.30 5.71 0.67
CA PHE A 657 11.56 6.05 2.07
C PHE A 657 10.52 5.40 2.98
N GLY A 658 10.90 5.15 4.23
CA GLY A 658 10.04 4.58 5.25
C GLY A 658 10.00 5.44 6.50
N ILE A 659 8.80 5.67 7.04
CA ILE A 659 8.60 6.44 8.27
C ILE A 659 8.20 5.48 9.40
N LEU A 660 8.87 5.62 10.55
CA LEU A 660 8.46 5.04 11.82
C LEU A 660 7.82 6.13 12.67
N TYR A 661 6.49 6.20 12.64
CA TYR A 661 5.74 7.17 13.44
C TYR A 661 5.93 6.93 14.95
N SER A 662 6.19 8.01 15.68
CA SER A 662 6.19 8.04 17.14
C SER A 662 4.76 8.20 17.69
N GLY A 663 4.46 7.69 18.88
CA GLY A 663 3.15 7.84 19.54
C GLY A 663 1.92 7.19 18.85
N GLN A 664 2.05 6.75 17.60
CA GLN A 664 1.01 6.13 16.79
C GLN A 664 1.41 4.71 16.37
N THR A 665 0.42 3.82 16.33
CA THR A 665 0.57 2.50 15.73
C THR A 665 -0.18 2.46 14.39
N PRO A 666 0.42 1.94 13.30
CA PRO A 666 -0.29 1.75 12.04
C PRO A 666 -1.35 0.66 12.20
N PRO A 667 -2.33 0.57 11.27
CA PRO A 667 -3.34 -0.48 11.31
C PRO A 667 -2.70 -1.87 11.25
N THR A 668 -3.35 -2.87 11.83
CA THR A 668 -2.85 -4.26 11.83
C THR A 668 -3.95 -5.26 11.49
N LEU A 669 -3.59 -6.40 10.90
CA LEU A 669 -4.52 -7.50 10.65
C LEU A 669 -4.49 -8.50 11.82
N LYS A 670 -5.63 -8.63 12.50
CA LYS A 670 -5.82 -9.55 13.62
C LYS A 670 -6.63 -10.75 13.19
N GLU A 671 -6.10 -11.96 13.43
CA GLU A 671 -6.86 -13.20 13.20
C GLU A 671 -8.06 -13.26 14.16
N VAL A 672 -9.27 -13.31 13.60
CA VAL A 672 -10.55 -13.41 14.34
C VAL A 672 -11.15 -14.82 14.27
N ALA A 673 -10.84 -15.57 13.21
CA ALA A 673 -11.18 -16.99 13.09
C ALA A 673 -10.19 -17.72 12.17
N SER A 674 -10.10 -19.04 12.31
CA SER A 674 -9.43 -19.91 11.33
C SER A 674 -10.12 -21.27 11.24
N TYR A 675 -9.98 -21.91 10.08
CA TYR A 675 -10.61 -23.19 9.75
C TYR A 675 -9.63 -24.14 9.05
N GLU A 676 -9.73 -25.42 9.38
CA GLU A 676 -9.00 -26.53 8.77
C GLU A 676 -10.02 -27.59 8.34
N SER A 677 -9.92 -28.08 7.10
CA SER A 677 -10.80 -29.13 6.60
C SER A 677 -10.71 -30.39 7.46
N LYS A 678 -11.85 -31.08 7.59
CA LYS A 678 -11.91 -32.45 8.12
C LYS A 678 -11.72 -33.52 7.04
N LEU A 679 -11.67 -33.14 5.77
CA LEU A 679 -11.51 -34.05 4.65
C LEU A 679 -10.04 -34.48 4.52
N PRO A 680 -9.77 -35.78 4.34
CA PRO A 680 -8.41 -36.26 4.18
C PRO A 680 -7.80 -35.72 2.89
N GLN A 681 -6.61 -35.12 3.03
CA GLN A 681 -5.82 -34.55 1.92
C GLN A 681 -6.41 -33.31 1.25
N ALA A 682 -7.34 -32.58 1.89
CA ALA A 682 -7.89 -31.34 1.33
C ALA A 682 -6.80 -30.36 0.84
N TYR A 683 -7.05 -29.69 -0.28
CA TYR A 683 -6.15 -28.71 -0.87
C TYR A 683 -6.93 -27.47 -1.32
N PHE A 684 -7.21 -26.62 -0.34
CA PHE A 684 -7.81 -25.30 -0.55
C PHE A 684 -6.96 -24.44 -1.49
N THR A 685 -7.61 -23.80 -2.46
CA THR A 685 -6.94 -22.87 -3.38
C THR A 685 -7.59 -21.52 -3.48
N ASP A 686 -8.92 -21.44 -3.35
CA ASP A 686 -9.64 -20.17 -3.42
C ASP A 686 -10.84 -20.15 -2.46
N SER A 687 -11.30 -18.95 -2.13
CA SER A 687 -12.45 -18.71 -1.25
C SER A 687 -13.31 -17.55 -1.75
N VAL A 688 -14.62 -17.69 -1.66
CA VAL A 688 -15.60 -16.62 -1.93
C VAL A 688 -16.62 -16.55 -0.81
N ALA A 689 -17.31 -15.42 -0.66
CA ALA A 689 -18.30 -15.24 0.39
C ALA A 689 -19.61 -14.62 -0.13
N GLY A 690 -20.71 -15.00 0.51
CA GLY A 690 -22.07 -14.52 0.23
C GLY A 690 -23.12 -15.37 0.95
N ASP A 691 -24.32 -14.82 1.15
CA ASP A 691 -25.39 -15.47 1.91
C ASP A 691 -25.99 -16.66 1.14
N LEU A 692 -25.65 -17.90 1.52
CA LEU A 692 -26.12 -19.12 0.86
C LEU A 692 -27.20 -19.87 1.64
N ASN A 693 -27.70 -19.30 2.74
CA ASN A 693 -28.78 -19.89 3.55
C ASN A 693 -30.02 -18.96 3.68
N GLY A 694 -29.87 -17.67 3.38
CA GLY A 694 -30.91 -16.64 3.40
C GLY A 694 -31.11 -15.98 4.77
N ASP A 695 -30.14 -16.07 5.68
CA ASP A 695 -30.18 -15.45 7.02
C ASP A 695 -29.73 -13.98 7.05
N GLY A 696 -29.22 -13.45 5.92
CA GLY A 696 -28.72 -12.08 5.78
C GLY A 696 -27.24 -11.89 6.14
N HIS A 697 -26.52 -12.95 6.52
CA HIS A 697 -25.08 -12.95 6.74
C HIS A 697 -24.36 -13.72 5.64
N ALA A 698 -23.12 -13.32 5.32
CA ALA A 698 -22.35 -14.01 4.29
C ALA A 698 -21.75 -15.32 4.83
N ASP A 699 -22.00 -16.42 4.12
CA ASP A 699 -21.31 -17.69 4.30
C ASP A 699 -20.00 -17.69 3.49
N VAL A 700 -19.04 -18.52 3.89
CA VAL A 700 -17.75 -18.67 3.20
C VAL A 700 -17.69 -20.01 2.47
N VAL A 701 -17.41 -19.95 1.17
CA VAL A 701 -17.25 -21.12 0.30
C VAL A 701 -15.79 -21.30 -0.05
N ILE A 702 -15.27 -22.52 0.08
CA ILE A 702 -13.87 -22.87 -0.22
C ILE A 702 -13.82 -23.91 -1.34
N LEU A 703 -12.92 -23.70 -2.30
CA LEU A 703 -12.63 -24.63 -3.40
C LEU A 703 -11.48 -25.58 -3.03
N ASP A 704 -11.74 -26.90 -3.00
CA ASP A 704 -10.73 -27.95 -2.82
C ASP A 704 -10.48 -28.73 -4.11
N LEU A 705 -9.29 -28.53 -4.69
CA LEU A 705 -8.88 -29.15 -5.94
C LEU A 705 -8.51 -30.63 -5.83
N ARG A 706 -8.08 -31.12 -4.66
CA ARG A 706 -7.60 -32.51 -4.55
C ARG A 706 -8.75 -33.48 -4.33
N THR A 707 -9.79 -33.07 -3.63
CA THR A 707 -11.00 -33.89 -3.44
C THR A 707 -12.09 -33.58 -4.47
N HIS A 708 -11.93 -32.51 -5.26
CA HIS A 708 -12.92 -31.93 -6.18
C HIS A 708 -14.23 -31.55 -5.48
N GLN A 709 -14.10 -30.95 -4.29
CA GLN A 709 -15.21 -30.59 -3.43
C GLN A 709 -15.27 -29.09 -3.20
N VAL A 710 -16.48 -28.68 -2.84
CA VAL A 710 -16.77 -27.38 -2.25
C VAL A 710 -17.12 -27.60 -0.79
N GLU A 711 -16.52 -26.81 0.11
CA GLU A 711 -16.90 -26.73 1.53
C GLU A 711 -17.56 -25.38 1.79
N ILE A 712 -18.71 -25.37 2.48
CA ILE A 712 -19.43 -24.17 2.90
C ILE A 712 -19.34 -24.04 4.42
N LEU A 713 -18.94 -22.87 4.89
CA LEU A 713 -18.75 -22.52 6.29
C LEU A 713 -19.66 -21.35 6.66
N ASN A 714 -20.37 -21.47 7.78
CA ASN A 714 -21.08 -20.34 8.39
C ASN A 714 -20.13 -19.59 9.32
N PHE A 715 -20.13 -18.26 9.27
CA PHE A 715 -19.41 -17.41 10.22
C PHE A 715 -20.35 -16.93 11.34
N GLN A 716 -19.92 -17.04 12.60
CA GLN A 716 -20.61 -16.45 13.75
C GLN A 716 -19.59 -15.92 14.76
N ASP A 717 -19.84 -14.76 15.36
CA ASP A 717 -18.95 -14.09 16.35
C ASP A 717 -18.32 -15.07 17.36
N LYS A 718 -19.07 -16.10 17.81
CA LYS A 718 -18.53 -17.24 18.58
C LYS A 718 -19.17 -18.55 18.12
N PRO A 719 -18.37 -19.60 17.80
CA PRO A 719 -16.93 -19.77 17.97
C PRO A 719 -16.11 -19.40 16.71
N GLY A 720 -16.60 -18.53 15.83
CA GLY A 720 -16.01 -18.28 14.50
C GLY A 720 -16.58 -19.24 13.45
N LEU A 721 -15.74 -19.61 12.47
CA LEU A 721 -16.12 -20.45 11.34
C LEU A 721 -16.61 -21.85 11.77
N ARG A 722 -17.79 -22.26 11.29
CA ARG A 722 -18.33 -23.61 11.43
C ARG A 722 -18.63 -24.21 10.06
N HIS A 723 -18.12 -25.41 9.82
CA HIS A 723 -18.50 -26.21 8.65
C HIS A 723 -20.00 -26.50 8.65
N ALA A 724 -20.69 -26.03 7.61
CA ALA A 724 -22.08 -26.34 7.34
C ALA A 724 -22.19 -27.66 6.56
N LEU A 725 -21.70 -27.68 5.33
CA LEU A 725 -21.80 -28.80 4.40
C LEU A 725 -20.63 -28.84 3.43
N ASN A 726 -20.44 -29.99 2.80
CA ASN A 726 -19.50 -30.18 1.70
C ASN A 726 -20.09 -31.13 0.66
N PHE A 727 -19.78 -30.92 -0.62
CA PHE A 727 -20.16 -31.84 -1.70
C PHE A 727 -19.14 -31.85 -2.83
N LYS A 728 -19.15 -32.94 -3.60
CA LYS A 728 -18.26 -33.15 -4.75
C LYS A 728 -18.89 -32.56 -6.01
N VAL A 729 -18.13 -31.71 -6.71
CA VAL A 729 -18.61 -30.98 -7.89
C VAL A 729 -18.58 -31.86 -9.14
N PHE A 730 -17.52 -32.65 -9.32
CA PHE A 730 -17.37 -33.57 -10.45
C PHE A 730 -16.55 -34.80 -10.07
N GLU A 731 -16.66 -35.86 -10.88
CA GLU A 731 -15.83 -37.05 -10.76
C GLU A 731 -14.85 -37.17 -11.94
N GLU A 732 -13.55 -36.99 -11.68
CA GLU A 732 -12.56 -37.33 -12.70
C GLU A 732 -12.44 -38.87 -12.82
N LYS A 733 -12.77 -39.39 -14.01
CA LYS A 733 -12.46 -40.78 -14.39
C LYS A 733 -11.20 -40.77 -15.28
N THR A 734 -10.07 -41.19 -14.70
CA THR A 734 -8.74 -41.13 -15.31
C THR A 734 -8.59 -42.06 -16.54
N PHE A 735 -9.10 -41.63 -17.70
CA PHE A 735 -9.03 -42.38 -18.97
C PHE A 735 -8.21 -41.70 -20.08
N SER A 736 -7.72 -40.46 -19.88
CA SER A 736 -6.85 -39.78 -20.86
C SER A 736 -5.37 -39.89 -20.51
N ARG A 737 -4.53 -40.06 -21.54
CA ARG A 737 -3.05 -40.03 -21.46
C ARG A 737 -2.45 -38.62 -21.58
N SER A 738 -3.27 -37.57 -21.64
CA SER A 738 -2.81 -36.18 -21.68
C SER A 738 -2.56 -35.64 -20.25
N ASN A 739 -1.30 -35.45 -19.87
CA ASN A 739 -0.89 -34.78 -18.61
C ASN A 739 -1.19 -33.27 -18.62
N ARG A 740 -2.47 -32.91 -18.75
CA ARG A 740 -3.01 -31.56 -18.58
C ARG A 740 -4.30 -31.65 -17.75
N THR A 741 -4.15 -32.08 -16.50
CA THR A 741 -5.16 -31.83 -15.47
C THR A 741 -5.31 -30.33 -15.31
N GLY A 742 -6.50 -29.81 -15.61
CA GLY A 742 -6.88 -28.47 -15.18
C GLY A 742 -6.91 -28.37 -13.66
N VAL A 743 -6.80 -27.15 -13.16
CA VAL A 743 -7.20 -26.81 -11.79
C VAL A 743 -8.71 -26.66 -11.85
N ASP A 744 -9.50 -27.49 -11.18
CA ASP A 744 -10.97 -27.43 -11.24
C ASP A 744 -11.61 -27.80 -9.88
N PRO A 745 -12.63 -27.06 -9.39
CA PRO A 745 -13.21 -25.85 -9.98
C PRO A 745 -12.21 -24.68 -10.03
N ARG A 746 -12.34 -23.81 -11.04
CA ARG A 746 -11.36 -22.76 -11.37
C ARG A 746 -11.57 -21.46 -10.63
N GLU A 747 -12.83 -21.02 -10.62
CA GLU A 747 -13.29 -19.72 -10.15
C GLU A 747 -14.70 -19.91 -9.60
N ALA A 748 -15.10 -19.11 -8.62
CA ALA A 748 -16.45 -19.10 -8.07
C ALA A 748 -16.97 -17.66 -7.95
N VAL A 749 -18.29 -17.50 -8.01
CA VAL A 749 -19.01 -16.25 -7.72
C VAL A 749 -20.26 -16.61 -6.94
N ILE A 750 -20.69 -15.74 -6.02
CA ILE A 750 -21.96 -15.84 -5.30
C ILE A 750 -22.80 -14.61 -5.64
N ALA A 751 -23.88 -14.80 -6.40
CA ALA A 751 -24.71 -13.74 -6.95
C ALA A 751 -26.16 -14.21 -7.16
N ASP A 752 -27.12 -13.30 -7.14
CA ASP A 752 -28.50 -13.63 -7.54
C ASP A 752 -28.54 -13.59 -9.06
N VAL A 753 -28.52 -14.75 -9.70
CA VAL A 753 -28.62 -14.89 -11.17
C VAL A 753 -29.87 -15.67 -11.56
N THR A 754 -30.77 -15.93 -10.61
CA THR A 754 -32.10 -16.52 -10.85
C THR A 754 -33.25 -15.53 -10.69
N GLY A 755 -33.00 -14.34 -10.13
CA GLY A 755 -33.93 -13.23 -10.02
C GLY A 755 -34.95 -13.37 -8.87
N ASP A 756 -34.70 -14.29 -7.93
CA ASP A 756 -35.57 -14.54 -6.78
C ASP A 756 -35.11 -13.87 -5.47
N LYS A 757 -34.06 -13.02 -5.57
CA LYS A 757 -33.41 -12.27 -4.47
C LYS A 757 -32.63 -13.13 -3.48
N ARG A 758 -32.33 -14.37 -3.86
CA ARG A 758 -31.45 -15.28 -3.14
C ARG A 758 -30.10 -15.35 -3.86
N LYS A 759 -29.01 -15.64 -3.16
CA LYS A 759 -27.68 -15.70 -3.79
C LYS A 759 -27.38 -17.13 -4.20
N ASP A 760 -27.17 -17.33 -5.48
CA ASP A 760 -26.84 -18.61 -6.06
C ASP A 760 -25.33 -18.86 -5.97
N LEU A 761 -24.91 -20.13 -5.95
CA LEU A 761 -23.49 -20.50 -6.05
C LEU A 761 -23.16 -20.82 -7.51
N ILE A 762 -22.26 -20.03 -8.11
CA ILE A 762 -21.82 -20.17 -9.49
C ILE A 762 -20.36 -20.64 -9.51
N LEU A 763 -20.07 -21.77 -10.17
CA LEU A 763 -18.71 -22.31 -10.32
C LEU A 763 -18.31 -22.38 -11.79
N LEU A 764 -17.09 -21.96 -12.12
CA LEU A 764 -16.48 -22.21 -13.42
C LEU A 764 -15.67 -23.52 -13.36
N CYS A 765 -16.04 -24.53 -14.15
CA CYS A 765 -15.39 -25.84 -14.16
C CYS A 765 -15.27 -26.36 -15.60
N HIS A 766 -14.06 -26.73 -16.01
CA HIS A 766 -13.70 -27.16 -17.36
C HIS A 766 -14.18 -26.15 -18.44
N ASP A 767 -15.19 -26.54 -19.22
CA ASP A 767 -15.82 -25.80 -20.31
C ASP A 767 -17.22 -25.25 -19.93
N ARG A 768 -17.53 -25.11 -18.64
CA ARG A 768 -18.90 -24.85 -18.16
C ARG A 768 -18.99 -23.93 -16.97
N VAL A 769 -20.09 -23.18 -16.93
CA VAL A 769 -20.63 -22.62 -15.70
C VAL A 769 -21.61 -23.64 -15.10
N LEU A 770 -21.40 -23.95 -13.82
CA LEU A 770 -22.26 -24.77 -12.97
C LEU A 770 -23.00 -23.82 -12.03
N LEU A 771 -24.31 -23.70 -12.22
CA LEU A 771 -25.17 -22.86 -11.40
C LEU A 771 -25.92 -23.75 -10.41
N TYR A 772 -25.73 -23.50 -9.11
CA TYR A 772 -26.49 -24.11 -8.02
C TYR A 772 -27.44 -23.04 -7.47
N PRO A 773 -28.71 -22.98 -7.92
CA PRO A 773 -29.62 -21.95 -7.46
C PRO A 773 -29.99 -22.17 -6.00
N GLN A 774 -30.07 -21.12 -5.19
CA GLN A 774 -30.38 -21.27 -3.77
C GLN A 774 -31.82 -21.78 -3.58
N ASP A 775 -32.02 -22.77 -2.70
CA ASP A 775 -33.36 -23.24 -2.34
C ASP A 775 -34.02 -22.28 -1.33
N ASP A 776 -35.36 -22.18 -1.37
CA ASP A 776 -36.13 -21.39 -0.40
C ASP A 776 -36.58 -22.22 0.82
N GLY A 777 -36.34 -23.53 0.79
CA GLY A 777 -36.52 -24.47 1.89
C GLY A 777 -37.98 -24.88 2.15
N LYS A 778 -38.85 -24.84 1.14
CA LYS A 778 -40.30 -25.09 1.26
C LYS A 778 -40.83 -26.29 0.47
#